data_AF-A0A9D6T266-F1
#
_entry.id   AF-A0A9D6T266-F1
#
_cell.length_a   1.000
_cell.length_b   1.000
_cell.length_c   1.000
_cell.angle_alpha   90.00
_cell.angle_beta   90.00
_cell.angle_gamma   90.00
#
_symmetry.space_group_name_H-M   'P 1'
#
loop_
_entity.id
_entity.type
_entity.pdbx_description
1 polymer ?
#
loop_
_entity_poly.entity_id
_entity_poly.type
_entity_poly.pdbx_seq_one_letter_code
_entity_poly.pdbx_strand_id
1 'polypeptide(L)'
;MRKRVLVVGGVLALLFGTLAAVGAFASGGEAGSVDLEMQAGRNVNAITYSIIVHNNTSSALSNVYVSGLVPSGTKFEKATTTPAGAGLIGATATVAGWVVNNVPAGGSVGPIQYTVTATGASVGANHAWSRWLNPKDGSAVSSDVRADYPLIGMKSVSFRANNTEAYPEKQVAITLKGGYAYQNSEKIVTSGLNSVGVGSYAYMESRDTDALGEKVTAYSWQITAKPFGSGAAIEIPTAQSVRFKADKIGKYIVRLTATNAKGQPAVDEIEVYAGEYAGASLCASCHDGSVAQDMVSSWKETGHATKFEVTYGSYTGERDYCVRCHTVGYDEADAAGGIDDAARAAGWNPAKDGSFLHWVKDTKAFSLADIKSDVNMSQMINVQCESCHGPGGNAHTQAKTFNDGTCTQCHPQQQQWKESAHAKKTGYNEIHMAEGTSCVECHTGQGFVQVAIRGKKAIFPNQATATEPATLVDANAQPPIACATCHDPHAATYPFKAADGSLKSLQLRVEGDVAMPNGVTVDAEESAVCVKCHANRRDVTYKAEYLAGSRARSTHDNTQADIFYGVGQFTFGSETYVNSVHPSLITEGCVTCHMAANPVAGPGPDGKAGTSDDVKALSVGGHSWNMEADWEGKPVANTAVCAQCHAGLNTFNRTAAGDYDGDGKIEGVQDEVKGLLAVLAAKLPKDASGVVLSSTISATNTTELQRKALWNYYLVNNDGSNGVHNTSFAVQVLQKTYKALTGSDVPGAKLR
;
A
#
# COMPACT_ATOMS: atom_id res chain seq x y z
N MET A 1 75.41 -6.60 -37.81
CA MET A 1 75.54 -5.42 -38.70
C MET A 1 74.50 -5.53 -39.81
N ARG A 2 73.79 -4.43 -40.17
CA ARG A 2 72.90 -4.31 -41.36
C ARG A 2 71.68 -5.29 -41.34
N LYS A 3 70.49 -4.98 -41.87
CA LYS A 3 70.03 -3.84 -42.69
C LYS A 3 68.53 -3.54 -42.39
N ARG A 4 68.14 -2.29 -42.67
CA ARG A 4 66.79 -1.70 -42.62
C ARG A 4 65.71 -2.47 -43.43
N VAL A 5 64.43 -2.30 -43.06
CA VAL A 5 63.36 -1.75 -43.93
C VAL A 5 62.45 -0.83 -43.09
N LEU A 6 61.75 0.11 -43.73
CA LEU A 6 60.76 1.08 -43.24
C LEU A 6 59.77 1.32 -44.44
N VAL A 7 58.50 1.76 -44.37
CA VAL A 7 57.64 2.58 -43.47
C VAL A 7 56.15 2.08 -43.70
N VAL A 8 55.02 2.48 -43.11
CA VAL A 8 54.55 3.55 -42.17
C VAL A 8 53.34 3.03 -41.34
N GLY A 9 53.16 3.53 -40.12
CA GLY A 9 51.85 3.98 -39.58
C GLY A 9 50.83 2.97 -39.02
N GLY A 10 50.12 3.36 -37.94
CA GLY A 10 48.82 2.77 -37.58
C GLY A 10 48.54 2.47 -36.09
N VAL A 11 47.96 3.44 -35.37
CA VAL A 11 47.02 3.29 -34.23
C VAL A 11 47.32 2.24 -33.12
N LEU A 12 47.90 2.74 -32.03
CA LEU A 12 47.43 2.64 -30.63
C LEU A 12 46.62 1.39 -30.17
N ALA A 13 47.18 0.63 -29.22
CA ALA A 13 46.43 -0.24 -28.30
C ALA A 13 47.01 -0.15 -26.88
N LEU A 14 46.15 -0.05 -25.87
CA LEU A 14 46.53 -0.04 -24.44
C LEU A 14 46.49 -1.46 -23.87
N LEU A 15 47.53 -1.87 -23.15
CA LEU A 15 47.51 -3.07 -22.31
C LEU A 15 47.24 -2.70 -20.84
N PHE A 16 46.34 -3.44 -20.21
CA PHE A 16 46.26 -3.52 -18.75
C PHE A 16 47.41 -4.36 -18.20
N GLY A 17 47.95 -3.97 -17.05
CA GLY A 17 48.94 -4.74 -16.28
C GLY A 17 48.49 -4.91 -14.84
N THR A 18 48.38 -6.16 -14.37
CA THR A 18 47.94 -6.53 -13.01
C THR A 18 49.07 -6.42 -12.00
N LEU A 19 48.75 -6.02 -10.76
CA LEU A 19 49.55 -6.36 -9.57
C LEU A 19 48.63 -6.58 -8.36
N ALA A 20 49.09 -7.35 -7.36
CA ALA A 20 48.26 -7.78 -6.23
C ALA A 20 48.95 -7.58 -4.85
N ALA A 21 48.13 -7.13 -3.89
CA ALA A 21 48.20 -7.30 -2.43
C ALA A 21 49.56 -7.47 -1.70
N VAL A 22 50.03 -6.38 -1.06
CA VAL A 22 50.54 -6.35 0.34
C VAL A 22 50.09 -4.99 0.90
N GLY A 23 49.25 -4.90 1.93
CA GLY A 23 49.65 -4.86 3.35
C GLY A 23 49.14 -3.55 3.98
N ALA A 24 48.86 -3.53 5.29
CA ALA A 24 48.12 -2.43 5.91
C ALA A 24 48.97 -1.18 6.21
N PHE A 25 48.34 -0.01 6.11
CA PHE A 25 48.76 1.24 6.78
C PHE A 25 47.56 1.90 7.45
N ALA A 26 47.81 2.60 8.56
CA ALA A 26 46.77 3.20 9.39
C ALA A 26 46.49 4.68 9.04
N SER A 27 45.35 5.16 9.55
CA SER A 27 44.89 6.55 9.64
C SER A 27 45.96 7.65 9.50
N GLY A 28 45.81 8.51 8.49
CA GLY A 28 46.67 9.70 8.31
C GLY A 28 46.45 10.40 6.98
N GLY A 29 45.34 11.14 6.84
CA GLY A 29 45.06 11.98 5.68
C GLY A 29 44.40 13.29 6.11
N GLU A 30 44.89 14.41 5.59
CA GLU A 30 44.34 15.74 5.86
C GLU A 30 42.99 15.94 5.14
N ALA A 31 42.20 16.94 5.55
CA ALA A 31 40.89 17.21 4.98
C ALA A 31 40.96 17.40 3.45
N GLY A 32 40.28 16.53 2.71
CA GLY A 32 40.42 16.40 1.26
C GLY A 32 40.09 17.67 0.49
N SER A 33 41.03 18.10 -0.37
CA SER A 33 40.83 19.17 -1.35
C SER A 33 39.68 18.86 -2.33
N VAL A 34 39.38 17.57 -2.51
CA VAL A 34 38.21 17.04 -3.22
C VAL A 34 37.65 15.91 -2.36
N ASP A 35 36.33 15.87 -2.23
CA ASP A 35 35.60 14.79 -1.57
C ASP A 35 34.73 14.03 -2.59
N LEU A 36 34.45 12.76 -2.28
CA LEU A 36 33.59 11.88 -3.06
C LEU A 36 32.49 11.32 -2.18
N GLU A 37 31.31 11.92 -2.30
CA GLU A 37 30.11 11.34 -1.75
C GLU A 37 29.64 10.20 -2.66
N MET A 38 29.42 9.03 -2.06
CA MET A 38 28.79 7.90 -2.72
C MET A 38 27.62 7.39 -1.90
N GLN A 39 26.53 7.03 -2.57
CA GLN A 39 25.34 6.44 -2.00
C GLN A 39 24.93 5.20 -2.81
N ALA A 40 24.23 4.26 -2.18
CA ALA A 40 23.73 3.04 -2.82
C ALA A 40 22.21 2.93 -2.62
N GLY A 41 21.46 2.79 -3.71
CA GLY A 41 20.05 2.42 -3.73
C GLY A 41 19.88 0.96 -4.15
N ARG A 42 19.03 0.19 -3.47
CA ARG A 42 18.71 -1.20 -3.85
C ARG A 42 17.22 -1.37 -4.17
N ASN A 43 16.95 -2.03 -5.28
CA ASN A 43 15.64 -2.42 -5.80
C ASN A 43 15.72 -3.93 -6.10
N VAL A 44 15.03 -4.78 -5.34
CA VAL A 44 14.97 -6.25 -5.56
C VAL A 44 16.35 -6.90 -5.88
N ASN A 45 16.67 -7.05 -7.18
CA ASN A 45 17.92 -7.64 -7.71
C ASN A 45 18.94 -6.59 -8.22
N ALA A 46 18.52 -5.35 -8.44
CA ALA A 46 19.33 -4.26 -8.96
C ALA A 46 19.83 -3.32 -7.85
N ILE A 47 21.03 -2.78 -8.01
CA ILE A 47 21.66 -1.84 -7.09
C ILE A 47 22.17 -0.66 -7.92
N THR A 48 21.59 0.51 -7.69
CA THR A 48 22.00 1.77 -8.33
C THR A 48 22.92 2.52 -7.38
N TYR A 49 24.19 2.68 -7.78
CA TYR A 49 25.15 3.50 -7.07
C TYR A 49 25.14 4.92 -7.63
N SER A 50 25.21 5.91 -6.76
CA SER A 50 25.17 7.34 -7.06
C SER A 50 26.41 8.01 -6.49
N ILE A 51 27.09 8.82 -7.29
CA ILE A 51 28.36 9.48 -6.95
C ILE A 51 28.24 10.98 -7.19
N ILE A 52 28.69 11.79 -6.23
CA ILE A 52 28.83 13.25 -6.35
C ILE A 52 30.29 13.61 -6.07
N VAL A 53 30.88 14.43 -6.94
CA VAL A 53 32.23 14.97 -6.76
C VAL A 53 32.13 16.37 -6.16
N HIS A 54 32.71 16.58 -4.98
CA HIS A 54 32.72 17.85 -4.27
C HIS A 54 34.12 18.48 -4.35
N ASN A 55 34.27 19.64 -5.01
CA ASN A 55 35.55 20.35 -5.09
C ASN A 55 35.64 21.42 -3.99
N ASN A 56 36.39 21.10 -2.93
CA ASN A 56 36.57 21.97 -1.76
C ASN A 56 37.65 23.04 -1.99
N THR A 57 38.26 23.14 -3.19
CA THR A 57 39.31 24.11 -3.49
C THR A 57 38.78 25.43 -4.07
N SER A 58 39.58 26.49 -3.91
CA SER A 58 39.37 27.82 -4.50
C SER A 58 39.73 27.89 -6.00
N SER A 59 39.62 26.79 -6.75
CA SER A 59 39.91 26.72 -8.19
C SER A 59 39.10 25.63 -8.86
N ALA A 60 38.63 25.86 -10.09
CA ALA A 60 37.87 24.83 -10.81
C ALA A 60 38.76 23.68 -11.25
N LEU A 61 38.30 22.44 -11.08
CA LEU A 61 39.00 21.24 -11.55
C LEU A 61 38.57 20.94 -12.98
N SER A 62 39.49 20.43 -13.80
CA SER A 62 39.17 19.98 -15.16
C SER A 62 39.85 18.65 -15.50
N ASN A 63 39.22 17.90 -16.41
CA ASN A 63 39.56 16.51 -16.73
C ASN A 63 39.53 15.61 -15.48
N VAL A 64 38.40 15.62 -14.76
CA VAL A 64 38.19 14.79 -13.57
C VAL A 64 37.65 13.43 -14.02
N TYR A 65 38.50 12.41 -14.01
CA TYR A 65 38.09 11.03 -14.18
C TYR A 65 37.38 10.57 -12.89
N VAL A 66 36.23 9.91 -13.02
CA VAL A 66 35.42 9.41 -11.90
C VAL A 66 35.01 7.99 -12.22
N SER A 67 35.02 7.10 -11.23
CA SER A 67 34.64 5.71 -11.44
C SER A 67 34.08 5.11 -10.16
N GLY A 68 33.07 4.27 -10.30
CA GLY A 68 32.59 3.40 -9.23
C GLY A 68 32.96 1.95 -9.54
N LEU A 69 33.24 1.15 -8.51
CA LEU A 69 33.47 -0.28 -8.70
C LEU A 69 32.16 -1.01 -9.04
N VAL A 70 32.30 -2.20 -9.60
CA VAL A 70 31.23 -3.19 -9.76
C VAL A 70 31.52 -4.28 -8.73
N PRO A 71 30.82 -4.32 -7.58
CA PRO A 71 31.22 -5.17 -6.47
C PRO A 71 31.15 -6.66 -6.78
N SER A 72 31.95 -7.45 -6.05
CA SER A 72 31.85 -8.90 -6.06
C SER A 72 30.42 -9.34 -5.72
N GLY A 73 29.91 -10.35 -6.45
CA GLY A 73 28.50 -10.75 -6.36
C GLY A 73 27.53 -9.83 -7.11
N THR A 74 28.01 -8.96 -8.02
CA THR A 74 27.18 -8.18 -8.95
C THR A 74 27.71 -8.23 -10.39
N LYS A 75 26.97 -7.65 -11.32
CA LYS A 75 27.32 -7.43 -12.73
C LYS A 75 26.81 -6.07 -13.18
N PHE A 76 27.64 -5.26 -13.84
CA PHE A 76 27.21 -3.99 -14.43
C PHE A 76 26.09 -4.18 -15.47
N GLU A 77 25.07 -3.34 -15.40
CA GLU A 77 24.02 -3.26 -16.43
C GLU A 77 24.18 -2.02 -17.32
N LYS A 78 24.18 -0.83 -16.71
CA LYS A 78 24.05 0.46 -17.42
C LYS A 78 24.47 1.63 -16.54
N ALA A 79 24.92 2.72 -17.16
CA ALA A 79 24.83 4.04 -16.55
C ALA A 79 23.36 4.50 -16.58
N THR A 80 22.86 5.06 -15.49
CA THR A 80 21.48 5.56 -15.36
C THR A 80 21.38 7.07 -15.33
N THR A 81 22.44 7.77 -14.92
CA THR A 81 22.53 9.24 -14.99
C THR A 81 23.98 9.64 -15.20
N THR A 82 24.20 10.69 -15.98
CA THR A 82 25.51 11.31 -16.16
C THR A 82 25.26 12.81 -16.30
N PRO A 83 25.84 13.65 -15.42
CA PRO A 83 25.51 15.07 -15.37
C PRO A 83 26.04 15.82 -16.59
N ALA A 84 25.44 16.98 -16.88
CA ALA A 84 25.86 17.83 -17.99
C ALA A 84 27.35 18.22 -17.87
N GLY A 85 28.10 18.08 -18.96
CA GLY A 85 29.55 18.28 -18.96
C GLY A 85 30.36 17.05 -18.52
N ALA A 86 29.72 15.91 -18.23
CA ALA A 86 30.36 14.61 -18.04
C ALA A 86 29.99 13.61 -19.15
N GLY A 87 30.76 12.54 -19.28
CA GLY A 87 30.51 11.45 -20.23
C GLY A 87 31.05 10.11 -19.74
N LEU A 88 30.31 9.03 -19.98
CA LEU A 88 30.75 7.66 -19.72
C LEU A 88 31.89 7.30 -20.70
N ILE A 89 33.06 6.96 -20.19
CA ILE A 89 34.22 6.54 -20.99
C ILE A 89 34.32 5.02 -21.15
N GLY A 90 33.62 4.25 -20.31
CA GLY A 90 33.47 2.80 -20.46
C GLY A 90 32.99 2.10 -19.20
N ALA A 91 32.66 0.82 -19.33
CA ALA A 91 32.39 -0.07 -18.20
C ALA A 91 32.96 -1.47 -18.47
N THR A 92 33.25 -2.18 -17.38
CA THR A 92 33.88 -3.51 -17.37
C THR A 92 33.16 -4.40 -16.35
N ALA A 93 33.64 -5.63 -16.15
CA ALA A 93 33.12 -6.51 -15.10
C ALA A 93 33.40 -6.01 -13.66
N THR A 94 34.33 -5.07 -13.46
CA THR A 94 34.81 -4.66 -12.12
C THR A 94 34.77 -3.14 -11.87
N VAL A 95 34.67 -2.30 -12.91
CA VAL A 95 34.55 -0.83 -12.79
C VAL A 95 33.65 -0.25 -13.87
N ALA A 96 32.97 0.85 -13.55
CA ALA A 96 32.35 1.78 -14.52
C ALA A 96 33.02 3.15 -14.40
N GLY A 97 33.29 3.84 -15.51
CA GLY A 97 34.13 5.04 -15.53
C GLY A 97 33.60 6.16 -16.43
N TRP A 98 33.78 7.39 -15.96
CA TRP A 98 33.37 8.66 -16.57
C TRP A 98 34.53 9.65 -16.60
N VAL A 99 34.40 10.67 -17.45
CA VAL A 99 35.16 11.92 -17.35
C VAL A 99 34.19 13.08 -17.12
N VAL A 100 34.52 13.97 -16.21
CA VAL A 100 33.83 15.23 -15.92
C VAL A 100 34.74 16.37 -16.36
N ASN A 101 34.29 17.18 -17.31
CA ASN A 101 35.17 18.16 -17.95
C ASN A 101 35.49 19.36 -17.05
N ASN A 102 34.57 19.75 -16.16
CA ASN A 102 34.74 20.86 -15.22
C ASN A 102 33.96 20.62 -13.91
N VAL A 103 34.61 20.77 -12.75
CA VAL A 103 33.95 20.85 -11.43
C VAL A 103 34.25 22.24 -10.83
N PRO A 104 33.23 23.10 -10.56
CA PRO A 104 33.44 24.48 -10.10
C PRO A 104 34.24 24.59 -8.79
N ALA A 105 34.91 25.72 -8.58
CA ALA A 105 35.56 26.06 -7.31
C ALA A 105 34.51 26.15 -6.18
N GLY A 106 34.73 25.46 -5.06
CA GLY A 106 33.77 25.41 -3.94
C GLY A 106 32.41 24.81 -4.30
N GLY A 107 32.34 23.98 -5.35
CA GLY A 107 31.09 23.43 -5.89
C GLY A 107 31.20 21.96 -6.27
N SER A 108 30.07 21.37 -6.66
CA SER A 108 29.96 19.92 -6.90
C SER A 108 29.40 19.57 -8.27
N VAL A 109 29.65 18.34 -8.71
CA VAL A 109 29.06 17.75 -9.93
C VAL A 109 28.58 16.33 -9.66
N GLY A 110 27.31 16.08 -9.94
CA GLY A 110 26.63 14.80 -9.77
C GLY A 110 25.11 14.94 -10.03
N PRO A 111 24.33 13.87 -9.83
CA PRO A 111 24.80 12.52 -9.54
C PRO A 111 25.28 11.82 -10.81
N ILE A 112 26.46 11.21 -10.75
CA ILE A 112 26.88 10.16 -11.70
C ILE A 112 26.28 8.86 -11.18
N GLN A 113 25.44 8.19 -11.97
CA GLN A 113 24.75 6.98 -11.54
C GLN A 113 24.93 5.80 -12.48
N TYR A 114 25.02 4.60 -11.91
CA TYR A 114 25.01 3.34 -12.63
C TYR A 114 24.32 2.25 -11.82
N THR A 115 23.78 1.27 -12.54
CA THR A 115 23.11 0.11 -11.96
C THR A 115 23.93 -1.16 -12.22
N VAL A 116 24.06 -1.98 -11.18
CA VAL A 116 24.57 -3.34 -11.23
C VAL A 116 23.48 -4.30 -10.75
N THR A 117 23.39 -5.50 -11.30
CA THR A 117 22.46 -6.54 -10.83
C THR A 117 23.22 -7.59 -10.02
N ALA A 118 22.64 -8.02 -8.90
CA ALA A 118 23.20 -9.03 -8.01
C ALA A 118 23.27 -10.40 -8.71
N THR A 119 24.40 -11.08 -8.54
CA THR A 119 24.72 -12.39 -9.13
C THR A 119 25.10 -13.44 -8.09
N GLY A 120 25.11 -13.10 -6.80
CA GLY A 120 25.36 -14.01 -5.69
C GLY A 120 24.67 -13.56 -4.40
N ALA A 121 24.66 -14.45 -3.39
CA ALA A 121 23.94 -14.24 -2.13
C ALA A 121 24.55 -13.16 -1.19
N SER A 122 25.73 -12.63 -1.54
CA SER A 122 26.42 -11.57 -0.81
C SER A 122 27.03 -10.58 -1.81
N VAL A 123 26.78 -9.29 -1.60
CA VAL A 123 27.36 -8.21 -2.40
C VAL A 123 28.53 -7.59 -1.63
N GLY A 124 29.66 -7.38 -2.31
CA GLY A 124 30.82 -6.72 -1.73
C GLY A 124 30.58 -5.23 -1.41
N ALA A 125 31.44 -4.64 -0.59
CA ALA A 125 31.49 -3.19 -0.46
C ALA A 125 31.88 -2.53 -1.80
N ASN A 126 31.46 -1.29 -1.98
CA ASN A 126 31.73 -0.47 -3.16
C ASN A 126 32.33 0.87 -2.72
N HIS A 127 33.14 1.49 -3.57
CA HIS A 127 33.53 2.88 -3.41
C HIS A 127 33.70 3.56 -4.77
N ALA A 128 33.62 4.88 -4.75
CA ALA A 128 33.97 5.73 -5.89
C ALA A 128 35.42 6.16 -5.76
N TRP A 129 36.15 6.18 -6.87
CA TRP A 129 37.44 6.85 -6.98
C TRP A 129 37.38 7.96 -8.03
N SER A 130 38.20 8.98 -7.88
CA SER A 130 38.37 10.04 -8.86
C SER A 130 39.82 10.50 -8.96
N ARG A 131 40.18 11.07 -10.10
CA ARG A 131 41.46 11.71 -10.35
C ARG A 131 41.29 12.88 -11.30
N TRP A 132 41.79 14.05 -10.95
CA TRP A 132 41.79 15.26 -11.79
C TRP A 132 43.22 15.62 -12.19
N LEU A 133 43.39 16.35 -13.30
CA LEU A 133 44.72 16.65 -13.86
C LEU A 133 45.14 18.13 -13.71
N ASN A 134 44.19 19.03 -13.43
CA ASN A 134 44.36 20.47 -13.51
C ASN A 134 43.45 21.14 -12.45
N PRO A 135 43.93 22.09 -11.61
CA PRO A 135 45.21 22.81 -11.65
C PRO A 135 46.44 22.06 -11.13
N LYS A 136 46.26 20.89 -10.49
CA LYS A 136 47.32 19.92 -10.12
C LYS A 136 46.75 18.52 -10.27
N ASP A 137 47.61 17.54 -10.54
CA ASP A 137 47.24 16.12 -10.47
C ASP A 137 46.92 15.72 -9.02
N GLY A 138 45.85 14.95 -8.82
CA GLY A 138 45.37 14.54 -7.50
C GLY A 138 44.19 13.59 -7.59
N SER A 139 43.90 12.88 -6.49
CA SER A 139 42.88 11.83 -6.42
C SER A 139 42.13 11.82 -5.10
N ALA A 140 40.87 11.39 -5.14
CA ALA A 140 40.02 11.15 -3.97
C ALA A 140 39.33 9.78 -4.09
N VAL A 141 38.94 9.20 -2.96
CA VAL A 141 38.18 7.95 -2.86
C VAL A 141 37.08 8.16 -1.82
N SER A 142 35.86 7.68 -2.07
CA SER A 142 34.77 7.75 -1.10
C SER A 142 35.03 6.82 0.10
N SER A 143 34.21 6.95 1.15
CA SER A 143 34.03 5.84 2.10
C SER A 143 33.52 4.58 1.37
N ASP A 144 33.79 3.40 1.95
CA ASP A 144 33.16 2.15 1.50
C ASP A 144 31.64 2.19 1.78
N VAL A 145 30.85 2.12 0.72
CA VAL A 145 29.39 2.05 0.72
C VAL A 145 28.95 0.63 0.44
N ARG A 146 28.05 0.11 1.28
CA ARG A 146 27.35 -1.15 1.02
C ARG A 146 25.90 -0.87 0.61
N ALA A 147 25.30 -1.80 -0.13
CA ALA A 147 23.87 -1.79 -0.44
C ALA A 147 23.02 -2.31 0.74
N ASP A 148 23.42 -1.97 1.96
CA ASP A 148 22.86 -2.44 3.22
C ASP A 148 21.71 -1.53 3.65
N TYR A 149 20.54 -1.70 3.01
CA TYR A 149 19.30 -1.15 3.54
C TYR A 149 18.86 -1.91 4.80
N PRO A 150 18.16 -1.26 5.75
CA PRO A 150 17.61 -1.96 6.91
C PRO A 150 16.66 -3.05 6.42
N LEU A 151 17.02 -4.31 6.70
CA LEU A 151 16.25 -5.48 6.29
C LEU A 151 14.93 -5.60 7.07
N ILE A 152 14.71 -4.78 8.10
CA ILE A 152 13.48 -4.76 8.90
C ILE A 152 12.86 -3.37 8.87
N GLY A 153 11.54 -3.31 9.02
CA GLY A 153 10.82 -2.07 9.26
C GLY A 153 9.99 -2.18 10.54
N MET A 154 10.09 -1.20 11.41
CA MET A 154 9.15 -0.94 12.49
C MET A 154 7.81 -0.50 11.89
N LYS A 155 6.72 -0.87 12.55
CA LYS A 155 5.39 -0.32 12.31
C LYS A 155 4.89 0.33 13.60
N SER A 156 4.29 1.51 13.50
CA SER A 156 3.25 1.91 14.45
C SER A 156 2.03 1.03 14.17
N VAL A 157 1.56 0.26 15.15
CA VAL A 157 0.73 -0.93 14.89
C VAL A 157 -0.71 -0.85 15.38
N SER A 158 -1.60 -1.37 14.55
CA SER A 158 -2.97 -1.73 14.87
C SER A 158 -3.05 -3.20 15.32
N PHE A 159 -3.60 -3.45 16.51
CA PHE A 159 -3.53 -4.71 17.27
C PHE A 159 -3.67 -6.02 16.45
N ARG A 160 -2.85 -7.04 16.77
CA ARG A 160 -3.12 -8.45 16.42
C ARG A 160 -4.19 -9.01 17.37
N ALA A 161 -5.18 -9.72 16.84
CA ALA A 161 -6.42 -10.10 17.54
C ALA A 161 -6.29 -11.26 18.57
N ASN A 162 -5.10 -11.49 19.15
CA ASN A 162 -4.81 -12.64 20.00
C ASN A 162 -4.05 -12.32 21.31
N ASN A 163 -3.75 -11.05 21.58
CA ASN A 163 -2.90 -10.65 22.69
C ASN A 163 -3.69 -10.53 24.01
N THR A 164 -3.84 -11.63 24.76
CA THR A 164 -4.33 -11.59 26.15
C THR A 164 -3.28 -10.99 27.07
N GLU A 165 -3.24 -9.66 27.12
CA GLU A 165 -2.27 -8.89 27.89
C GLU A 165 -2.82 -8.54 29.28
N ALA A 166 -2.16 -9.02 30.34
CA ALA A 166 -2.57 -8.79 31.72
C ALA A 166 -1.63 -7.80 32.41
N TYR A 167 -2.19 -6.74 33.02
CA TYR A 167 -1.41 -5.77 33.79
C TYR A 167 -0.84 -6.38 35.09
N PRO A 168 0.38 -6.02 35.50
CA PRO A 168 0.96 -6.48 36.77
C PRO A 168 0.25 -6.00 38.04
N GLU A 169 -0.52 -4.89 38.00
CA GLU A 169 -0.92 -4.13 39.21
C GLU A 169 -2.43 -4.05 39.49
N LYS A 170 -3.24 -4.99 38.98
CA LYS A 170 -4.70 -5.13 39.26
C LYS A 170 -5.60 -3.93 38.93
N GLN A 171 -5.10 -2.88 38.29
CA GLN A 171 -5.93 -1.94 37.53
C GLN A 171 -6.31 -2.57 36.18
N VAL A 172 -7.37 -2.09 35.52
CA VAL A 172 -8.20 -2.96 34.65
C VAL A 172 -7.89 -2.85 33.16
N ALA A 173 -7.47 -3.98 32.57
CA ALA A 173 -7.68 -4.32 31.16
C ALA A 173 -8.24 -5.75 31.03
N ILE A 174 -9.23 -5.88 30.14
CA ILE A 174 -9.56 -7.07 29.30
C ILE A 174 -8.86 -6.79 27.94
N THR A 175 -8.69 -7.62 26.90
CA THR A 175 -9.17 -8.99 26.60
C THR A 175 -10.18 -9.09 25.44
N LEU A 176 -10.05 -8.32 24.33
CA LEU A 176 -10.80 -8.63 23.10
C LEU A 176 -10.39 -9.98 22.51
N LYS A 177 -11.25 -10.99 22.72
CA LYS A 177 -11.45 -12.07 21.74
C LYS A 177 -12.80 -11.88 21.04
N GLY A 178 -12.88 -12.39 19.82
CA GLY A 178 -13.93 -12.04 18.84
C GLY A 178 -15.34 -12.36 19.31
N GLY A 179 -16.26 -11.42 19.09
CA GLY A 179 -17.67 -11.53 19.50
C GLY A 179 -18.40 -10.18 19.46
N TYR A 180 -18.49 -9.55 18.27
CA TYR A 180 -19.10 -8.23 18.07
C TYR A 180 -18.45 -7.08 18.88
N ALA A 181 -18.97 -5.86 18.72
CA ALA A 181 -18.60 -4.68 19.50
C ALA A 181 -19.35 -4.60 20.85
N TYR A 182 -19.67 -5.75 21.46
CA TYR A 182 -20.32 -5.85 22.76
C TYR A 182 -19.34 -6.41 23.80
N GLN A 183 -19.20 -5.70 24.92
CA GLN A 183 -18.82 -6.25 26.23
C GLN A 183 -17.44 -6.93 26.39
N ASN A 184 -16.42 -6.55 25.61
CA ASN A 184 -15.01 -6.79 25.98
C ASN A 184 -14.24 -5.47 26.08
N SER A 185 -13.41 -5.36 27.12
CA SER A 185 -13.10 -4.09 27.78
C SER A 185 -11.59 -3.78 27.87
N GLU A 186 -10.88 -3.89 26.75
CA GLU A 186 -9.56 -3.23 26.62
C GLU A 186 -9.76 -1.72 26.69
N LYS A 187 -8.89 -1.03 27.43
CA LYS A 187 -9.10 0.37 27.79
C LYS A 187 -8.29 1.40 27.00
N ILE A 188 -7.47 0.99 26.04
CA ILE A 188 -6.61 1.91 25.27
C ILE A 188 -6.91 1.84 23.77
N VAL A 189 -7.02 3.01 23.15
CA VAL A 189 -7.26 3.20 21.71
C VAL A 189 -6.03 3.91 21.13
N THR A 190 -5.56 3.50 19.93
CA THR A 190 -4.37 4.09 19.31
C THR A 190 -4.63 4.42 17.85
N SER A 191 -4.24 5.63 17.41
CA SER A 191 -4.43 6.11 16.04
C SER A 191 -3.54 5.45 14.98
N GLY A 192 -2.62 4.57 15.39
CA GLY A 192 -1.57 4.03 14.51
C GLY A 192 -0.58 5.09 14.02
N LEU A 193 -0.64 6.31 14.56
CA LEU A 193 0.31 7.39 14.28
C LEU A 193 1.49 7.38 15.25
N ASN A 194 2.49 8.18 14.92
CA ASN A 194 3.57 8.58 15.81
C ASN A 194 3.26 9.87 16.59
N SER A 195 2.00 10.31 16.66
CA SER A 195 1.51 11.45 17.43
C SER A 195 0.46 10.94 18.43
N VAL A 196 0.73 11.06 19.73
CA VAL A 196 -0.07 10.49 20.84
C VAL A 196 -0.30 11.52 21.94
N GLY A 197 -1.34 11.33 22.77
CA GLY A 197 -1.56 12.17 23.95
C GLY A 197 -0.42 12.07 24.96
N VAL A 198 -0.16 13.15 25.70
CA VAL A 198 0.77 13.12 26.83
C VAL A 198 0.20 12.28 27.96
N GLY A 199 0.96 11.24 28.33
CA GLY A 199 0.52 10.23 29.27
C GLY A 199 -0.22 9.06 28.62
N SER A 200 -0.63 9.12 27.35
CA SER A 200 -1.14 7.93 26.65
C SER A 200 -0.01 6.92 26.41
N TYR A 201 -0.37 5.69 26.00
CA TYR A 201 0.60 4.66 25.60
C TYR A 201 0.89 4.68 24.09
N ALA A 202 2.18 4.66 23.73
CA ALA A 202 2.64 4.46 22.36
C ALA A 202 2.99 2.98 22.12
N TYR A 203 2.42 2.39 21.07
CA TYR A 203 2.56 0.98 20.70
C TYR A 203 3.32 0.81 19.39
N MET A 204 4.23 -0.16 19.34
CA MET A 204 5.03 -0.49 18.15
C MET A 204 5.10 -2.00 17.99
N GLU A 205 5.14 -2.47 16.75
CA GLU A 205 5.52 -3.85 16.45
C GLU A 205 6.48 -3.90 15.27
N SER A 206 7.35 -4.90 15.29
CA SER A 206 8.26 -5.21 14.20
C SER A 206 7.70 -6.30 13.29
N ARG A 207 8.20 -6.40 12.05
CA ARG A 207 7.86 -7.52 11.17
C ARG A 207 8.35 -8.86 11.76
N ASP A 208 7.60 -9.92 11.46
CA ASP A 208 7.95 -11.32 11.74
C ASP A 208 8.88 -11.90 10.66
N THR A 209 8.98 -11.25 9.49
CA THR A 209 10.01 -11.51 8.47
C THR A 209 10.76 -10.24 8.08
N ASP A 210 12.01 -10.40 7.66
CA ASP A 210 12.78 -9.35 7.03
C ASP A 210 12.33 -9.11 5.56
N ALA A 211 12.91 -8.12 4.89
CA ALA A 211 12.59 -7.72 3.52
C ALA A 211 12.98 -8.77 2.45
N LEU A 212 13.64 -9.86 2.83
CA LEU A 212 13.96 -11.01 1.98
C LEU A 212 13.04 -12.22 2.30
N GLY A 213 12.11 -12.08 3.25
CA GLY A 213 11.23 -13.14 3.72
C GLY A 213 11.85 -14.04 4.80
N GLU A 214 13.06 -13.73 5.29
CA GLU A 214 13.70 -14.51 6.35
C GLU A 214 13.07 -14.19 7.69
N LYS A 215 12.70 -15.22 8.46
CA LYS A 215 12.03 -15.03 9.75
C LYS A 215 12.91 -14.23 10.72
N VAL A 216 12.33 -13.24 11.40
CA VAL A 216 12.97 -12.50 12.49
C VAL A 216 12.88 -13.33 13.78
N THR A 217 13.98 -13.39 14.52
CA THR A 217 14.16 -14.34 15.64
C THR A 217 14.56 -13.69 16.97
N ALA A 218 15.08 -12.46 16.93
CA ALA A 218 15.36 -11.66 18.12
C ALA A 218 15.04 -10.19 17.87
N TYR A 219 14.61 -9.50 18.93
CA TYR A 219 14.28 -8.08 18.96
C TYR A 219 14.95 -7.43 20.19
N SER A 220 15.29 -6.15 20.07
CA SER A 220 15.92 -5.34 21.12
C SER A 220 15.51 -3.88 20.92
N TRP A 221 14.53 -3.42 21.70
CA TRP A 221 13.99 -2.07 21.62
C TRP A 221 14.61 -1.15 22.68
N GLN A 222 14.89 0.12 22.30
CA GLN A 222 15.47 1.12 23.20
C GLN A 222 14.89 2.51 22.92
N ILE A 223 14.53 3.27 23.96
CA ILE A 223 14.34 4.73 23.85
C ILE A 223 15.73 5.39 23.84
N THR A 224 16.15 5.93 22.69
CA THR A 224 17.48 6.55 22.50
C THR A 224 17.48 8.05 22.82
N ALA A 225 16.32 8.71 22.73
CA ALA A 225 16.09 10.06 23.23
C ALA A 225 14.66 10.20 23.79
N LYS A 226 14.45 11.05 24.80
CA LYS A 226 13.14 11.37 25.39
C LYS A 226 13.14 12.77 26.03
N PRO A 227 11.97 13.37 26.33
CA PRO A 227 11.89 14.70 26.94
C PRO A 227 12.56 14.78 28.31
N PHE A 228 12.95 15.99 28.71
CA PHE A 228 13.55 16.23 30.03
C PHE A 228 12.57 15.84 31.15
N GLY A 229 13.05 15.09 32.14
CA GLY A 229 12.23 14.60 33.25
C GLY A 229 11.27 13.46 32.89
N SER A 230 11.37 12.86 31.69
CA SER A 230 10.57 11.69 31.30
C SER A 230 11.08 10.41 31.98
N GLY A 231 10.18 9.71 32.67
CA GLY A 231 10.40 8.39 33.24
C GLY A 231 10.32 7.25 32.22
N ALA A 232 9.77 7.50 31.03
CA ALA A 232 9.44 6.50 30.01
C ALA A 232 10.50 5.40 29.79
N ALA A 233 10.04 4.15 29.76
CA ALA A 233 10.79 2.94 29.49
C ALA A 233 9.91 1.98 28.68
N ILE A 234 10.53 1.07 27.90
CA ILE A 234 9.81 0.12 27.05
C ILE A 234 9.43 -1.12 27.86
N GLU A 235 8.16 -1.50 27.82
CA GLU A 235 7.66 -2.75 28.38
C GLU A 235 8.07 -3.93 27.48
N ILE A 236 8.69 -4.96 28.07
CA ILE A 236 9.16 -6.20 27.41
C ILE A 236 10.01 -5.92 26.14
N PRO A 237 11.17 -5.24 26.25
CA PRO A 237 11.96 -4.74 25.11
C PRO A 237 12.61 -5.83 24.23
N THR A 238 12.27 -7.09 24.41
CA THR A 238 12.69 -8.24 23.57
C THR A 238 11.54 -8.89 22.79
N ALA A 239 10.30 -8.42 22.96
CA ALA A 239 9.14 -8.90 22.23
C ALA A 239 9.07 -8.31 20.80
N GLN A 240 8.30 -8.96 19.92
CA GLN A 240 7.98 -8.44 18.57
C GLN A 240 7.10 -7.19 18.64
N SER A 241 6.17 -7.15 19.60
CA SER A 241 5.27 -6.03 19.88
C SER A 241 5.60 -5.47 21.26
N VAL A 242 5.73 -4.15 21.39
CA VAL A 242 6.10 -3.45 22.64
C VAL A 242 5.37 -2.12 22.80
N ARG A 243 5.39 -1.54 24.00
CA ARG A 243 4.85 -0.21 24.27
C ARG A 243 5.67 0.59 25.29
N PHE A 244 5.41 1.89 25.39
CA PHE A 244 5.84 2.73 26.51
C PHE A 244 4.78 3.81 26.82
N LYS A 245 4.70 4.27 28.06
CA LYS A 245 3.85 5.43 28.45
C LYS A 245 4.59 6.72 28.09
N ALA A 246 3.98 7.58 27.27
CA ALA A 246 4.61 8.81 26.76
C ALA A 246 4.44 9.95 27.79
N ASP A 247 5.10 9.81 28.93
CA ASP A 247 4.79 10.50 30.20
C ASP A 247 5.09 12.01 30.28
N LYS A 248 5.63 12.60 29.20
CA LYS A 248 5.95 14.04 29.05
C LYS A 248 5.73 14.48 27.60
N ILE A 249 5.28 15.72 27.40
CA ILE A 249 5.17 16.39 26.10
C ILE A 249 6.55 16.42 25.41
N GLY A 250 6.55 16.26 24.09
CA GLY A 250 7.74 16.37 23.24
C GLY A 250 8.12 15.04 22.57
N LYS A 251 9.36 15.00 22.05
CA LYS A 251 9.83 13.93 21.17
C LYS A 251 10.56 12.80 21.92
N TYR A 252 10.19 11.59 21.56
CA TYR A 252 10.86 10.33 21.88
C TYR A 252 11.44 9.77 20.60
N ILE A 253 12.66 9.23 20.64
CA ILE A 253 13.22 8.43 19.57
C ILE A 253 13.31 7.00 20.11
N VAL A 254 12.64 6.07 19.42
CA VAL A 254 12.72 4.64 19.73
C VAL A 254 13.50 3.96 18.62
N ARG A 255 14.50 3.18 19.01
CA ARG A 255 15.29 2.31 18.15
C ARG A 255 14.85 0.86 18.32
N LEU A 256 14.72 0.15 17.21
CA LEU A 256 14.75 -1.30 17.18
C LEU A 256 16.12 -1.76 16.66
N THR A 257 16.73 -2.73 17.33
CA THR A 257 17.68 -3.67 16.70
C THR A 257 17.03 -5.04 16.66
N ALA A 258 17.04 -5.69 15.50
CA ALA A 258 16.46 -7.02 15.31
C ALA A 258 17.43 -7.95 14.59
N THR A 259 17.18 -9.26 14.60
CA THR A 259 18.06 -10.25 13.97
C THR A 259 17.27 -11.38 13.30
N ASN A 260 17.55 -11.63 12.03
CA ASN A 260 16.90 -12.69 11.25
C ASN A 260 17.45 -14.09 11.58
N ALA A 261 16.80 -15.15 11.07
CA ALA A 261 17.18 -16.54 11.30
C ALA A 261 18.58 -16.94 10.78
N LYS A 262 19.23 -16.07 9.98
CA LYS A 262 20.61 -16.22 9.52
C LYS A 262 21.62 -15.47 10.39
N GLY A 263 21.19 -14.89 11.52
CA GLY A 263 22.03 -14.11 12.42
C GLY A 263 22.37 -12.71 11.90
N GLN A 264 21.67 -12.21 10.87
CA GLN A 264 21.94 -10.90 10.28
C GLN A 264 21.18 -9.82 11.06
N PRO A 265 21.86 -8.80 11.62
CA PRO A 265 21.22 -7.73 12.34
C PRO A 265 20.68 -6.65 11.39
N ALA A 266 19.58 -5.99 11.79
CA ALA A 266 19.08 -4.77 11.18
C ALA A 266 18.69 -3.77 12.29
N VAL A 267 18.79 -2.47 11.99
CA VAL A 267 18.44 -1.37 12.90
C VAL A 267 17.44 -0.46 12.19
N ASP A 268 16.45 0.03 12.93
CA ASP A 268 15.46 1.00 12.48
C ASP A 268 15.12 1.97 13.63
N GLU A 269 14.61 3.16 13.33
CA GLU A 269 14.21 4.17 14.34
C GLU A 269 12.88 4.84 13.98
N ILE A 270 12.05 5.11 14.99
CA ILE A 270 10.82 5.90 14.86
C ILE A 270 10.80 7.05 15.87
N GLU A 271 10.40 8.24 15.41
CA GLU A 271 10.20 9.41 16.25
C GLU A 271 8.73 9.49 16.68
N VAL A 272 8.45 9.34 17.98
CA VAL A 272 7.12 9.46 18.58
C VAL A 272 7.01 10.80 19.30
N TYR A 273 5.88 11.48 19.14
CA TYR A 273 5.60 12.78 19.74
C TYR A 273 4.42 12.68 20.69
N ALA A 274 4.60 13.18 21.92
CA ALA A 274 3.54 13.36 22.89
C ALA A 274 3.08 14.82 22.90
N GLY A 275 1.77 15.05 22.91
CA GLY A 275 1.19 16.39 22.95
C GLY A 275 -0.18 16.47 23.60
N GLU A 276 -0.74 17.67 23.66
CA GLU A 276 -2.08 17.97 24.19
C GLU A 276 -3.07 18.23 23.05
N TYR A 277 -4.28 17.68 23.19
CA TYR A 277 -5.44 17.91 22.33
C TYR A 277 -5.98 19.34 22.52
N ALA A 278 -6.56 19.93 21.47
CA ALA A 278 -7.02 21.33 21.48
C ALA A 278 -8.41 21.55 20.88
N GLY A 279 -8.98 20.55 20.21
CA GLY A 279 -10.29 20.63 19.58
C GLY A 279 -10.29 21.34 18.22
N ALA A 280 -11.32 21.04 17.43
CA ALA A 280 -11.43 21.44 16.03
C ALA A 280 -11.43 22.96 15.79
N SER A 281 -11.81 23.77 16.79
CA SER A 281 -11.74 25.23 16.70
C SER A 281 -10.31 25.76 16.59
N LEU A 282 -9.32 25.13 17.26
CA LEU A 282 -7.93 25.54 17.06
C LEU A 282 -7.46 25.14 15.65
N CYS A 283 -7.77 23.93 15.20
CA CYS A 283 -7.47 23.50 13.83
C CYS A 283 -8.08 24.45 12.78
N ALA A 284 -9.32 24.89 12.99
CA ALA A 284 -10.02 25.81 12.11
C ALA A 284 -9.45 27.24 12.08
N SER A 285 -8.64 27.65 13.07
CA SER A 285 -7.95 28.93 13.03
C SER A 285 -6.80 29.00 12.00
N CYS A 286 -6.45 27.86 11.38
CA CYS A 286 -5.44 27.77 10.32
C CYS A 286 -5.93 26.98 9.08
N HIS A 287 -6.80 25.99 9.26
CA HIS A 287 -7.32 25.11 8.21
C HIS A 287 -8.71 25.51 7.66
N ASP A 288 -8.94 26.82 7.55
CA ASP A 288 -10.09 27.45 6.90
C ASP A 288 -9.77 28.02 5.50
N GLY A 289 -8.54 27.83 5.02
CA GLY A 289 -8.04 28.42 3.76
C GLY A 289 -7.24 29.72 3.93
N SER A 290 -7.18 30.31 5.13
CA SER A 290 -6.48 31.58 5.38
C SER A 290 -4.97 31.43 5.61
N VAL A 291 -4.54 30.34 6.27
CA VAL A 291 -3.12 30.04 6.59
C VAL A 291 -2.66 28.75 5.93
N ALA A 292 -3.48 27.70 6.01
CA ALA A 292 -3.27 26.40 5.38
C ALA A 292 -4.50 26.03 4.54
N GLN A 293 -4.42 24.92 3.78
CA GLN A 293 -5.55 24.42 3.00
C GLN A 293 -6.81 24.27 3.88
N ASP A 294 -7.96 24.73 3.37
CA ASP A 294 -9.26 24.44 3.97
C ASP A 294 -9.50 22.92 3.96
N MET A 295 -9.63 22.37 5.15
CA MET A 295 -10.02 20.99 5.41
C MET A 295 -11.27 20.92 6.30
N VAL A 296 -11.76 22.08 6.77
CA VAL A 296 -12.79 22.20 7.81
C VAL A 296 -14.17 22.36 7.18
N SER A 297 -14.30 23.07 6.05
CA SER A 297 -15.60 23.24 5.39
C SER A 297 -16.18 21.91 4.91
N SER A 298 -15.38 21.09 4.21
CA SER A 298 -15.82 19.77 3.74
C SER A 298 -15.94 18.74 4.87
N TRP A 299 -15.09 18.82 5.91
CA TRP A 299 -15.22 17.92 7.08
C TRP A 299 -16.53 18.15 7.83
N LYS A 300 -17.01 19.41 7.96
CA LYS A 300 -18.29 19.74 8.62
C LYS A 300 -19.51 19.08 7.97
N GLU A 301 -19.42 18.71 6.70
CA GLU A 301 -20.50 18.01 5.97
C GLU A 301 -20.52 16.49 6.26
N THR A 302 -19.44 15.95 6.84
CA THR A 302 -19.31 14.51 7.12
C THR A 302 -20.12 14.05 8.33
N GLY A 303 -20.43 12.74 8.35
CA GLY A 303 -21.01 12.10 9.54
C GLY A 303 -20.08 12.11 10.76
N HIS A 304 -18.77 12.33 10.57
CA HIS A 304 -17.79 12.46 11.65
C HIS A 304 -18.01 13.74 12.47
N ALA A 305 -18.19 14.88 11.80
CA ALA A 305 -18.33 16.20 12.44
C ALA A 305 -19.59 16.36 13.32
N THR A 306 -20.57 15.46 13.18
CA THR A 306 -21.85 15.50 13.90
C THR A 306 -22.14 14.22 14.71
N LYS A 307 -21.19 13.29 14.76
CA LYS A 307 -21.43 11.91 15.21
C LYS A 307 -21.95 11.80 16.65
N PHE A 308 -21.39 12.58 17.57
CA PHE A 308 -21.78 12.59 18.98
C PHE A 308 -23.18 13.18 19.13
N GLU A 309 -23.42 14.32 18.49
CA GLU A 309 -24.68 15.05 18.57
C GLU A 309 -25.86 14.22 18.07
N VAL A 310 -25.71 13.60 16.87
CA VAL A 310 -26.73 12.77 16.24
C VAL A 310 -27.01 11.50 17.04
N THR A 311 -26.01 10.94 17.74
CA THR A 311 -26.18 9.68 18.51
C THR A 311 -26.41 9.87 20.01
N TYR A 312 -26.34 11.09 20.54
CA TYR A 312 -26.44 11.39 21.98
C TYR A 312 -27.72 10.85 22.66
N GLY A 313 -28.84 10.84 21.93
CA GLY A 313 -30.11 10.28 22.40
C GLY A 313 -30.10 8.75 22.57
N SER A 314 -29.17 8.04 21.92
CA SER A 314 -29.04 6.57 21.96
C SER A 314 -28.02 6.05 22.98
N TYR A 315 -27.31 6.96 23.64
CA TYR A 315 -26.33 6.67 24.69
C TYR A 315 -27.01 6.35 26.04
N THR A 316 -26.40 5.42 26.78
CA THR A 316 -26.69 5.07 28.17
C THR A 316 -25.37 5.04 28.95
N GLY A 317 -25.38 5.16 30.29
CA GLY A 317 -24.15 5.10 31.10
C GLY A 317 -23.30 3.84 30.88
N GLU A 318 -23.95 2.73 30.56
CA GLU A 318 -23.35 1.42 30.24
C GLU A 318 -22.57 1.40 28.91
N ARG A 319 -22.79 2.36 28.00
CA ARG A 319 -22.24 2.38 26.64
C ARG A 319 -21.01 3.29 26.47
N ASP A 320 -20.26 3.49 27.54
CA ASP A 320 -19.17 4.48 27.61
C ASP A 320 -18.09 4.32 26.51
N TYR A 321 -17.88 3.10 26.02
CA TYR A 321 -16.99 2.81 24.89
C TYR A 321 -17.32 3.62 23.61
N CYS A 322 -18.56 4.09 23.43
CA CYS A 322 -18.93 4.96 22.32
C CYS A 322 -18.24 6.34 22.37
N VAL A 323 -17.90 6.84 23.56
CA VAL A 323 -17.31 8.19 23.76
C VAL A 323 -15.93 8.26 23.14
N ARG A 324 -15.06 7.28 23.42
CA ARG A 324 -13.74 7.08 22.79
C ARG A 324 -13.74 7.31 21.29
N CYS A 325 -14.84 6.92 20.64
CA CYS A 325 -14.98 6.94 19.20
C CYS A 325 -15.76 8.11 18.63
N HIS A 326 -16.48 8.86 19.46
CA HIS A 326 -17.28 10.00 19.04
C HIS A 326 -16.83 11.30 19.73
N THR A 327 -15.61 11.36 20.25
CA THR A 327 -15.00 12.53 20.92
C THR A 327 -13.49 12.57 20.64
N VAL A 328 -12.80 13.56 21.19
CA VAL A 328 -11.34 13.73 21.10
C VAL A 328 -10.68 13.40 22.45
N GLY A 329 -9.63 12.57 22.40
CA GLY A 329 -8.66 12.42 23.49
C GLY A 329 -9.09 11.65 24.74
N TYR A 330 -10.21 10.91 24.73
CA TYR A 330 -10.74 10.21 25.91
C TYR A 330 -9.84 9.04 26.38
N ASP A 331 -8.94 9.30 27.34
CA ASP A 331 -8.21 8.28 28.13
C ASP A 331 -8.23 8.65 29.63
N GLU A 332 -9.07 7.94 30.40
CA GLU A 332 -9.27 8.13 31.85
C GLU A 332 -7.98 8.04 32.69
N ALA A 333 -6.85 7.57 32.12
CA ALA A 333 -5.57 7.37 32.79
C ALA A 333 -4.46 8.36 32.36
N ASP A 334 -4.77 9.39 31.56
CA ASP A 334 -3.86 10.49 31.23
C ASP A 334 -4.41 11.90 31.58
N ALA A 335 -3.81 12.93 31.00
CA ALA A 335 -4.19 14.34 31.16
C ALA A 335 -3.84 15.12 29.88
N ALA A 336 -4.15 14.55 28.72
CA ALA A 336 -3.77 15.08 27.41
C ALA A 336 -4.69 16.19 26.88
N GLY A 337 -5.62 16.72 27.67
CA GLY A 337 -6.57 17.76 27.24
C GLY A 337 -7.80 17.23 26.49
N GLY A 338 -8.15 15.95 26.69
CA GLY A 338 -9.31 15.32 26.05
C GLY A 338 -10.66 15.77 26.59
N ILE A 339 -11.74 15.20 26.04
CA ILE A 339 -13.12 15.38 26.56
C ILE A 339 -13.24 14.97 28.05
N ASP A 340 -12.41 14.04 28.51
CA ASP A 340 -12.34 13.57 29.88
C ASP A 340 -11.65 14.57 30.81
N ASP A 341 -10.63 15.31 30.36
CA ASP A 341 -10.11 16.48 31.07
C ASP A 341 -11.12 17.62 31.12
N ALA A 342 -11.81 17.88 30.00
CA ALA A 342 -12.90 18.86 29.97
C ALA A 342 -14.02 18.49 30.97
N ALA A 343 -14.36 17.21 31.07
CA ALA A 343 -15.31 16.70 32.07
C ALA A 343 -14.77 16.81 33.51
N ARG A 344 -13.49 16.49 33.75
CA ARG A 344 -12.83 16.68 35.05
C ARG A 344 -12.86 18.15 35.48
N ALA A 345 -12.62 19.09 34.56
CA ALA A 345 -12.75 20.53 34.79
C ALA A 345 -14.20 20.96 35.07
N ALA A 346 -15.19 20.34 34.43
CA ALA A 346 -16.62 20.48 34.72
C ALA A 346 -17.08 19.72 35.99
N GLY A 347 -16.16 19.10 36.74
CA GLY A 347 -16.40 18.50 38.05
C GLY A 347 -16.77 17.01 38.04
N TRP A 348 -16.43 16.27 36.98
CA TRP A 348 -16.46 14.80 36.98
C TRP A 348 -15.30 14.21 37.78
N ASN A 349 -15.57 13.12 38.49
CA ASN A 349 -14.55 12.32 39.16
C ASN A 349 -14.79 10.82 38.91
N PRO A 350 -14.00 10.15 38.04
CA PRO A 350 -14.25 8.74 37.68
C PRO A 350 -14.23 7.77 38.87
N ALA A 351 -13.52 8.10 39.96
CA ALA A 351 -13.48 7.28 41.18
C ALA A 351 -14.71 7.45 42.10
N LYS A 352 -15.64 8.36 41.76
CA LYS A 352 -16.90 8.61 42.50
C LYS A 352 -18.13 8.45 41.63
N ASP A 353 -18.05 8.97 40.41
CA ASP A 353 -19.18 9.18 39.50
C ASP A 353 -19.28 8.10 38.40
N GLY A 354 -18.39 7.11 38.42
CA GLY A 354 -18.27 6.11 37.37
C GLY A 354 -17.79 6.69 36.04
N SER A 355 -18.19 6.06 34.94
CA SER A 355 -17.82 6.44 33.58
C SER A 355 -18.33 7.84 33.18
N PHE A 356 -17.75 8.45 32.14
CA PHE A 356 -18.21 9.75 31.67
C PHE A 356 -19.67 9.70 31.21
N LEU A 357 -20.11 8.67 30.48
CA LEU A 357 -21.55 8.55 30.16
C LEU A 357 -22.41 8.35 31.40
N HIS A 358 -21.98 7.62 32.42
CA HIS A 358 -22.79 7.47 33.64
C HIS A 358 -22.93 8.81 34.39
N TRP A 359 -21.84 9.58 34.46
CA TRP A 359 -21.87 10.93 35.01
C TRP A 359 -22.78 11.87 34.20
N VAL A 360 -22.56 11.96 32.89
CA VAL A 360 -23.32 12.84 31.98
C VAL A 360 -24.80 12.47 31.91
N LYS A 361 -25.12 11.20 31.66
CA LYS A 361 -26.49 10.74 31.35
C LYS A 361 -27.32 10.48 32.62
N ASP A 362 -26.71 9.91 33.65
CA ASP A 362 -27.46 9.32 34.77
C ASP A 362 -27.27 10.12 36.08
N THR A 363 -26.06 10.63 36.35
CA THR A 363 -25.76 11.42 37.56
C THR A 363 -26.11 12.90 37.42
N LYS A 364 -25.82 13.49 36.27
CA LYS A 364 -26.08 14.91 35.94
C LYS A 364 -27.34 15.12 35.11
N ALA A 365 -27.79 14.08 34.39
CA ALA A 365 -28.90 14.14 33.44
C ALA A 365 -28.76 15.27 32.39
N PHE A 366 -27.52 15.56 31.95
CA PHE A 366 -27.25 16.60 30.97
C PHE A 366 -27.96 16.31 29.63
N SER A 367 -28.58 17.34 29.06
CA SER A 367 -28.99 17.35 27.67
C SER A 367 -27.79 17.60 26.75
N LEU A 368 -27.99 17.44 25.43
CA LEU A 368 -26.98 17.84 24.45
C LEU A 368 -26.72 19.36 24.48
N ALA A 369 -27.71 20.16 24.87
CA ALA A 369 -27.54 21.61 24.98
C ALA A 369 -26.60 21.99 26.13
N ASP A 370 -26.63 21.26 27.25
CA ASP A 370 -25.73 21.49 28.39
C ASP A 370 -24.27 21.21 27.98
N ILE A 371 -24.01 20.05 27.37
CA ILE A 371 -22.69 19.67 26.81
C ILE A 371 -22.20 20.69 25.78
N LYS A 372 -23.09 21.23 24.93
CA LYS A 372 -22.75 22.27 23.94
C LYS A 372 -22.65 23.69 24.52
N SER A 373 -23.07 23.91 25.76
CA SER A 373 -22.92 25.17 26.48
C SER A 373 -21.63 25.25 27.31
N ASP A 374 -21.08 24.10 27.72
CA ASP A 374 -19.78 24.03 28.38
C ASP A 374 -18.65 24.35 27.40
N VAL A 375 -17.84 25.36 27.73
CA VAL A 375 -16.78 25.89 26.86
C VAL A 375 -15.61 24.93 26.63
N ASN A 376 -15.47 23.89 27.46
CA ASN A 376 -14.42 22.87 27.32
C ASN A 376 -14.97 21.64 26.59
N MET A 377 -16.10 21.09 27.06
CA MET A 377 -16.67 19.85 26.49
C MET A 377 -17.18 20.06 25.06
N SER A 378 -17.75 21.23 24.74
CA SER A 378 -18.19 21.56 23.37
C SER A 378 -17.07 21.53 22.32
N GLN A 379 -15.80 21.70 22.73
CA GLN A 379 -14.64 21.66 21.83
C GLN A 379 -14.17 20.25 21.53
N MET A 380 -14.56 19.24 22.32
CA MET A 380 -14.01 17.88 22.26
C MET A 380 -15.04 16.81 21.84
N ILE A 381 -16.29 17.19 21.57
CA ILE A 381 -17.33 16.28 21.03
C ILE A 381 -17.24 16.10 19.50
N ASN A 382 -17.81 15.00 19.00
CA ASN A 382 -17.75 14.53 17.60
C ASN A 382 -16.38 13.99 17.20
N VAL A 383 -16.29 13.41 15.99
CA VAL A 383 -15.05 12.84 15.44
C VAL A 383 -14.34 13.94 14.65
N GLN A 384 -13.22 14.41 15.18
CA GLN A 384 -12.54 15.63 14.73
C GLN A 384 -11.21 15.35 14.05
N CYS A 385 -10.53 16.41 13.60
CA CYS A 385 -9.18 16.38 13.07
C CYS A 385 -8.24 15.54 13.96
N GLU A 386 -8.18 15.84 15.27
CA GLU A 386 -7.24 15.19 16.19
C GLU A 386 -7.61 13.74 16.53
N SER A 387 -8.87 13.32 16.36
CA SER A 387 -9.27 11.90 16.44
C SER A 387 -8.55 11.03 15.38
N CYS A 388 -8.16 11.65 14.26
CA CYS A 388 -7.45 11.00 13.15
C CYS A 388 -5.96 11.40 13.04
N HIS A 389 -5.61 12.63 13.41
CA HIS A 389 -4.26 13.20 13.26
C HIS A 389 -3.43 13.19 14.56
N GLY A 390 -4.03 12.80 15.69
CA GLY A 390 -3.41 12.93 17.01
C GLY A 390 -3.40 14.39 17.51
N PRO A 391 -2.77 14.65 18.66
CA PRO A 391 -2.76 15.97 19.28
C PRO A 391 -2.08 17.05 18.42
N GLY A 392 -2.67 18.24 18.40
CA GLY A 392 -2.18 19.41 17.67
C GLY A 392 -1.94 20.66 18.52
N GLY A 393 -2.35 20.69 19.79
CA GLY A 393 -2.35 21.91 20.62
C GLY A 393 -0.96 22.49 20.92
N ASN A 394 -0.02 21.64 21.33
CA ASN A 394 1.34 22.05 21.72
C ASN A 394 2.46 21.37 20.90
N ALA A 395 2.13 20.36 20.08
CA ALA A 395 3.09 19.53 19.35
C ALA A 395 2.53 19.12 17.96
N HIS A 396 2.12 20.09 17.15
CA HIS A 396 1.51 19.83 15.83
C HIS A 396 2.48 19.19 14.81
N THR A 397 2.54 17.85 14.81
CA THR A 397 3.44 17.03 13.97
C THR A 397 3.12 17.01 12.48
N GLN A 398 1.94 17.47 12.06
CA GLN A 398 1.38 17.23 10.71
C GLN A 398 1.25 15.72 10.36
N ALA A 399 1.14 14.86 11.37
CA ALA A 399 1.03 13.41 11.20
C ALA A 399 -0.17 13.06 10.30
N LYS A 400 0.06 12.15 9.34
CA LYS A 400 -0.91 11.74 8.33
C LYS A 400 -0.58 10.33 7.85
N THR A 401 -1.59 9.52 7.59
CA THR A 401 -1.41 8.11 7.19
C THR A 401 -2.54 7.66 6.25
N PHE A 402 -2.27 6.62 5.47
CA PHE A 402 -3.31 5.83 4.80
C PHE A 402 -3.34 4.38 5.31
N ASN A 403 -2.60 4.05 6.38
CA ASN A 403 -2.75 2.76 7.05
C ASN A 403 -4.12 2.64 7.71
N ASP A 404 -4.58 1.41 7.94
CA ASP A 404 -5.86 1.10 8.56
C ASP A 404 -6.01 1.69 9.98
N GLY A 405 -4.95 1.60 10.78
CA GLY A 405 -4.94 1.84 12.23
C GLY A 405 -5.86 2.96 12.72
N THR A 406 -5.75 4.13 12.12
CA THR A 406 -6.51 5.36 12.46
C THR A 406 -8.02 5.18 12.40
N CYS A 407 -8.56 4.45 11.42
CA CYS A 407 -9.99 4.16 11.35
C CYS A 407 -10.38 3.03 12.31
N THR A 408 -9.47 2.08 12.53
CA THR A 408 -9.74 0.83 13.27
C THR A 408 -9.80 1.01 14.78
N GLN A 409 -9.46 2.21 15.27
CA GLN A 409 -9.88 2.74 16.58
C GLN A 409 -11.38 2.50 16.85
N CYS A 410 -12.21 2.58 15.80
CA CYS A 410 -13.67 2.63 15.91
C CYS A 410 -14.43 1.75 14.90
N HIS A 411 -13.80 1.39 13.78
CA HIS A 411 -14.43 0.64 12.71
C HIS A 411 -14.08 -0.87 12.78
N PRO A 412 -15.02 -1.74 13.23
CA PRO A 412 -14.77 -3.19 13.36
C PRO A 412 -14.52 -3.90 12.02
N GLN A 413 -14.78 -3.22 10.89
CA GLN A 413 -14.47 -3.67 9.52
C GLN A 413 -13.00 -4.07 9.33
N GLN A 414 -12.09 -3.63 10.21
CA GLN A 414 -10.68 -4.09 10.21
C GLN A 414 -10.55 -5.61 10.14
N GLN A 415 -11.36 -6.36 10.87
CA GLN A 415 -11.21 -7.82 10.97
C GLN A 415 -11.53 -8.51 9.63
N GLN A 416 -12.42 -7.91 8.84
CA GLN A 416 -12.73 -8.34 7.48
C GLN A 416 -11.64 -7.88 6.49
N TRP A 417 -11.20 -6.62 6.61
CA TRP A 417 -10.13 -6.07 5.77
C TRP A 417 -8.81 -6.82 5.95
N LYS A 418 -8.43 -7.20 7.17
CA LYS A 418 -7.24 -8.01 7.47
C LYS A 418 -7.25 -9.36 6.75
N GLU A 419 -8.42 -9.89 6.38
CA GLU A 419 -8.52 -11.12 5.59
C GLU A 419 -8.45 -10.92 4.06
N SER A 420 -8.65 -9.69 3.58
CA SER A 420 -8.63 -9.35 2.15
C SER A 420 -7.24 -9.47 1.49
N ALA A 421 -7.23 -9.60 0.17
CA ALA A 421 -6.01 -9.43 -0.63
C ALA A 421 -5.45 -7.99 -0.54
N HIS A 422 -6.27 -6.97 -0.26
CA HIS A 422 -5.80 -5.59 -0.10
C HIS A 422 -4.87 -5.44 1.12
N ALA A 423 -5.23 -6.00 2.28
CA ALA A 423 -4.33 -6.02 3.44
C ALA A 423 -3.06 -6.85 3.17
N LYS A 424 -3.23 -8.03 2.57
CA LYS A 424 -2.17 -9.06 2.45
C LYS A 424 -1.17 -8.82 1.30
N LYS A 425 -1.59 -8.18 0.20
CA LYS A 425 -0.85 -8.13 -1.08
C LYS A 425 -0.78 -6.74 -1.73
N THR A 426 -0.68 -5.67 -0.93
CA THR A 426 -0.48 -4.31 -1.43
C THR A 426 0.47 -3.51 -0.52
N GLY A 427 0.93 -2.34 -0.99
CA GLY A 427 1.85 -1.49 -0.24
C GLY A 427 3.17 -2.19 0.08
N TYR A 428 3.73 -1.86 1.24
CA TYR A 428 4.98 -2.40 1.77
C TYR A 428 4.99 -3.92 2.05
N ASN A 429 3.87 -4.63 1.79
CA ASN A 429 3.79 -6.09 1.80
C ASN A 429 4.10 -6.70 0.41
N GLU A 430 3.99 -5.92 -0.67
CA GLU A 430 4.32 -6.29 -2.06
C GLU A 430 5.25 -5.25 -2.69
N ILE A 431 6.48 -5.16 -2.15
CA ILE A 431 7.42 -4.06 -2.40
C ILE A 431 7.69 -3.80 -3.89
N HIS A 432 7.71 -4.85 -4.71
CA HIS A 432 7.95 -4.79 -6.16
C HIS A 432 6.86 -4.02 -6.94
N MET A 433 5.64 -3.93 -6.39
CA MET A 433 4.57 -3.09 -6.92
C MET A 433 4.55 -1.70 -6.28
N ALA A 434 4.99 -1.60 -5.01
CA ALA A 434 5.03 -0.34 -4.27
C ALA A 434 6.17 0.61 -4.68
N GLU A 435 7.19 0.12 -5.39
CA GLU A 435 8.28 0.92 -5.98
C GLU A 435 8.03 1.32 -7.45
N GLY A 436 7.08 0.66 -8.13
CA GLY A 436 6.78 0.95 -9.53
C GLY A 436 5.93 2.21 -9.67
N THR A 437 6.46 3.27 -10.29
CA THR A 437 5.73 4.54 -10.50
C THR A 437 4.42 4.39 -11.28
N SER A 438 4.31 3.36 -12.13
CA SER A 438 3.09 2.97 -12.85
C SER A 438 2.28 1.86 -12.17
N CYS A 439 2.69 1.39 -10.99
CA CYS A 439 2.04 0.32 -10.24
C CYS A 439 1.38 0.86 -8.96
N VAL A 440 2.00 1.82 -8.29
CA VAL A 440 1.49 2.47 -7.07
C VAL A 440 0.06 3.01 -7.17
N GLU A 441 -0.38 3.44 -8.35
CA GLU A 441 -1.75 3.93 -8.59
C GLU A 441 -2.85 2.90 -8.30
N CYS A 442 -2.54 1.60 -8.33
CA CYS A 442 -3.49 0.50 -8.05
C CYS A 442 -2.96 -0.51 -7.01
N HIS A 443 -1.75 -0.30 -6.47
CA HIS A 443 -1.11 -1.22 -5.52
C HIS A 443 -0.64 -0.55 -4.22
N THR A 444 -0.88 0.74 -3.99
CA THR A 444 -0.64 1.38 -2.68
C THR A 444 -1.75 2.37 -2.31
N GLY A 445 -2.03 2.48 -1.01
CA GLY A 445 -3.11 3.33 -0.51
C GLY A 445 -2.87 4.83 -0.72
N GLN A 446 -1.60 5.27 -0.66
CA GLN A 446 -1.23 6.65 -0.98
C GLN A 446 -1.19 6.88 -2.51
N GLY A 447 -0.66 5.92 -3.27
CA GLY A 447 -0.47 6.02 -4.71
C GLY A 447 -1.79 6.17 -5.46
N PHE A 448 -2.81 5.39 -5.11
CA PHE A 448 -4.17 5.57 -5.60
C PHE A 448 -4.67 7.01 -5.37
N VAL A 449 -4.57 7.52 -4.14
CA VAL A 449 -5.14 8.84 -3.79
C VAL A 449 -4.35 10.00 -4.42
N GLN A 450 -3.02 9.93 -4.52
CA GLN A 450 -2.25 11.02 -5.17
C GLN A 450 -2.25 10.92 -6.70
N VAL A 451 -2.17 9.71 -7.28
CA VAL A 451 -2.03 9.51 -8.74
C VAL A 451 -3.39 9.29 -9.39
N ALA A 452 -4.11 8.22 -9.05
CA ALA A 452 -5.35 7.83 -9.73
C ALA A 452 -6.53 8.78 -9.47
N ILE A 453 -6.59 9.39 -8.28
CA ILE A 453 -7.64 10.34 -7.87
C ILE A 453 -7.22 11.80 -8.08
N ARG A 454 -6.05 12.21 -7.56
CA ARG A 454 -5.59 13.62 -7.61
C ARG A 454 -4.74 13.97 -8.83
N GLY A 455 -4.52 13.05 -9.76
CA GLY A 455 -3.83 13.29 -11.03
C GLY A 455 -2.35 13.67 -10.91
N LYS A 456 -1.72 13.48 -9.75
CA LYS A 456 -0.32 13.86 -9.54
C LYS A 456 0.63 12.85 -10.16
N LYS A 457 1.76 13.34 -10.69
CA LYS A 457 2.92 12.53 -11.04
C LYS A 457 3.37 11.71 -9.83
N ALA A 458 3.63 10.41 -10.02
CA ALA A 458 4.25 9.56 -9.01
C ALA A 458 5.73 9.95 -8.85
N ILE A 459 6.11 10.48 -7.69
CA ILE A 459 7.49 10.91 -7.38
C ILE A 459 7.84 10.42 -5.97
N PHE A 460 8.77 9.47 -5.89
CA PHE A 460 9.35 9.00 -4.63
C PHE A 460 10.41 9.99 -4.09
N PRO A 461 10.80 9.92 -2.81
CA PRO A 461 11.80 10.81 -2.23
C PRO A 461 13.15 10.80 -2.97
N ASN A 462 13.60 9.62 -3.43
CA ASN A 462 14.82 9.46 -4.24
C ASN A 462 14.70 9.96 -5.71
N GLN A 463 13.51 10.40 -6.13
CA GLN A 463 13.24 11.02 -7.44
C GLN A 463 12.94 12.52 -7.33
N ALA A 464 12.80 13.05 -6.10
CA ALA A 464 12.41 14.42 -5.86
C ALA A 464 13.51 15.42 -6.24
N THR A 465 13.09 16.61 -6.65
CA THR A 465 13.97 17.74 -6.96
C THR A 465 13.41 19.02 -6.32
N ALA A 466 14.19 20.10 -6.29
CA ALA A 466 13.75 21.40 -5.77
C ALA A 466 12.52 21.98 -6.51
N THR A 467 12.27 21.55 -7.75
CA THR A 467 11.14 21.97 -8.60
C THR A 467 10.02 20.93 -8.73
N GLU A 468 10.33 19.66 -8.46
CA GLU A 468 9.35 18.55 -8.42
C GLU A 468 9.52 17.79 -7.08
N PRO A 469 8.86 18.26 -6.00
CA PRO A 469 8.96 17.60 -4.69
C PRO A 469 8.25 16.24 -4.67
N ALA A 470 8.65 15.38 -3.73
CA ALA A 470 8.06 14.05 -3.55
C ALA A 470 6.53 14.12 -3.36
N THR A 471 5.79 13.31 -4.11
CA THR A 471 4.33 13.13 -3.97
C THR A 471 3.98 11.88 -3.17
N LEU A 472 4.95 10.97 -3.03
CA LEU A 472 4.85 9.68 -2.37
C LEU A 472 5.90 9.53 -1.25
N VAL A 473 5.63 8.70 -0.25
CA VAL A 473 6.65 8.20 0.69
C VAL A 473 7.48 7.09 0.02
N ASP A 474 8.65 6.75 0.59
CA ASP A 474 9.47 5.64 0.08
C ASP A 474 8.70 4.31 -0.01
N ALA A 475 9.09 3.45 -0.96
CA ALA A 475 8.41 2.20 -1.27
C ALA A 475 8.24 1.27 -0.04
N ASN A 476 9.23 1.23 0.85
CA ASN A 476 9.18 0.45 2.10
C ASN A 476 8.16 0.98 3.12
N ALA A 477 7.75 2.25 3.01
CA ALA A 477 6.76 2.92 3.84
C ALA A 477 5.38 3.06 3.14
N GLN A 478 5.25 2.66 1.87
CA GLN A 478 4.00 2.77 1.12
C GLN A 478 2.87 1.97 1.79
N PRO A 479 1.79 2.61 2.28
CA PRO A 479 0.72 1.90 2.97
C PRO A 479 -0.06 0.99 2.01
N PRO A 480 -0.60 -0.13 2.50
CA PRO A 480 -1.53 -0.96 1.73
C PRO A 480 -2.80 -0.20 1.36
N ILE A 481 -3.60 -0.76 0.44
CA ILE A 481 -4.96 -0.32 0.17
C ILE A 481 -5.81 -0.59 1.43
N ALA A 482 -6.32 0.48 2.04
CA ALA A 482 -7.03 0.45 3.32
C ALA A 482 -8.18 1.47 3.34
N CYS A 483 -8.78 1.71 4.50
CA CYS A 483 -9.99 2.53 4.67
C CYS A 483 -9.89 3.90 3.96
N ALA A 484 -8.82 4.66 4.21
CA ALA A 484 -8.60 5.98 3.61
C ALA A 484 -8.27 5.97 2.10
N THR A 485 -8.08 4.78 1.51
CA THR A 485 -7.90 4.61 0.06
C THR A 485 -9.23 4.67 -0.67
N CYS A 486 -10.28 4.01 -0.17
CA CYS A 486 -11.61 4.05 -0.78
C CYS A 486 -12.45 5.23 -0.27
N HIS A 487 -12.29 5.61 1.01
CA HIS A 487 -13.05 6.70 1.64
C HIS A 487 -12.18 7.95 1.83
N ASP A 488 -12.76 9.15 1.72
CA ASP A 488 -12.14 10.40 2.20
C ASP A 488 -12.73 10.84 3.54
N PRO A 489 -12.00 10.72 4.67
CA PRO A 489 -12.54 11.11 5.98
C PRO A 489 -12.88 12.60 6.11
N HIS A 490 -12.44 13.45 5.15
CA HIS A 490 -12.62 14.91 5.17
C HIS A 490 -13.73 15.43 4.23
N ALA A 491 -14.42 14.58 3.46
CA ALA A 491 -15.41 15.02 2.49
C ALA A 491 -16.67 14.15 2.54
N ALA A 492 -17.83 14.78 2.58
CA ALA A 492 -19.08 14.12 2.24
C ALA A 492 -19.12 13.90 0.72
N THR A 493 -19.63 12.74 0.31
CA THR A 493 -19.92 12.40 -1.09
C THR A 493 -21.40 12.12 -1.25
N TYR A 494 -21.89 12.00 -2.48
CA TYR A 494 -23.31 12.08 -2.82
C TYR A 494 -24.12 11.06 -2.01
N PRO A 495 -25.31 11.44 -1.50
CA PRO A 495 -25.98 10.58 -0.55
C PRO A 495 -26.62 9.36 -1.21
N PHE A 496 -26.12 8.18 -0.88
CA PHE A 496 -26.80 6.91 -1.20
C PHE A 496 -28.10 6.80 -0.39
N LYS A 497 -29.07 6.10 -0.97
CA LYS A 497 -30.34 5.81 -0.31
C LYS A 497 -30.23 4.48 0.44
N ALA A 498 -30.02 4.56 1.76
CA ALA A 498 -29.96 3.37 2.59
C ALA A 498 -31.30 2.60 2.59
N ALA A 499 -31.28 1.33 3.02
CA ALA A 499 -32.45 0.45 3.05
C ALA A 499 -33.62 0.95 3.95
N ASP A 500 -33.34 1.87 4.89
CA ASP A 500 -34.35 2.57 5.70
C ASP A 500 -34.96 3.80 4.99
N GLY A 501 -34.57 4.04 3.73
CA GLY A 501 -35.00 5.16 2.89
C GLY A 501 -34.26 6.47 3.16
N SER A 502 -33.36 6.54 4.15
CA SER A 502 -32.63 7.76 4.48
C SER A 502 -31.38 7.97 3.62
N LEU A 503 -31.10 9.23 3.35
CA LEU A 503 -29.91 9.69 2.63
C LEU A 503 -28.70 9.69 3.57
N LYS A 504 -27.64 8.96 3.21
CA LYS A 504 -26.39 8.84 3.99
C LYS A 504 -25.21 9.00 3.05
N SER A 505 -24.05 9.44 3.55
CA SER A 505 -22.83 9.47 2.75
C SER A 505 -21.92 8.30 3.11
N LEU A 506 -21.36 7.61 2.11
CA LEU A 506 -20.24 6.66 2.31
C LEU A 506 -18.87 7.34 2.23
N GLN A 507 -18.81 8.61 1.84
CA GLN A 507 -17.56 9.36 1.66
C GLN A 507 -16.60 8.71 0.64
N LEU A 508 -17.13 8.11 -0.44
CA LEU A 508 -16.35 7.36 -1.45
C LEU A 508 -15.58 8.27 -2.41
N ARG A 509 -14.29 7.97 -2.65
CA ARG A 509 -13.45 8.79 -3.54
C ARG A 509 -13.84 8.78 -5.02
N VAL A 510 -14.66 7.81 -5.44
CA VAL A 510 -15.19 7.66 -6.80
C VAL A 510 -16.56 6.99 -6.69
N GLU A 511 -17.57 7.56 -7.33
CA GLU A 511 -18.96 7.08 -7.35
C GLU A 511 -19.60 7.50 -8.69
N GLY A 512 -20.52 6.70 -9.23
CA GLY A 512 -21.21 6.94 -10.51
C GLY A 512 -20.38 6.63 -11.76
N ASP A 513 -20.44 7.54 -12.76
CA ASP A 513 -19.76 7.40 -14.05
C ASP A 513 -18.23 7.26 -13.93
N VAL A 514 -17.68 6.17 -14.46
CA VAL A 514 -16.24 5.89 -14.50
C VAL A 514 -15.75 5.52 -15.90
N ALA A 515 -14.80 6.30 -16.41
CA ALA A 515 -14.12 6.04 -17.68
C ALA A 515 -13.05 4.94 -17.51
N MET A 516 -13.26 3.79 -18.17
CA MET A 516 -12.28 2.70 -18.20
C MET A 516 -11.17 2.95 -19.24
N PRO A 517 -9.96 2.38 -19.07
CA PRO A 517 -8.84 2.60 -20.00
C PRO A 517 -9.13 2.14 -21.44
N ASN A 518 -10.04 1.19 -21.61
CA ASN A 518 -10.52 0.70 -22.90
C ASN A 518 -11.37 1.73 -23.70
N GLY A 519 -11.61 2.92 -23.14
CA GLY A 519 -12.32 4.03 -23.79
C GLY A 519 -13.83 4.06 -23.55
N VAL A 520 -14.38 3.11 -22.78
CA VAL A 520 -15.80 3.06 -22.42
C VAL A 520 -16.02 3.68 -21.04
N THR A 521 -16.95 4.63 -20.94
CA THR A 521 -17.52 5.06 -19.65
C THR A 521 -18.68 4.14 -19.29
N VAL A 522 -18.74 3.74 -18.02
CA VAL A 522 -19.84 2.97 -17.44
C VAL A 522 -20.31 3.67 -16.17
N ASP A 523 -21.63 3.70 -15.95
CA ASP A 523 -22.15 3.95 -14.62
C ASP A 523 -21.86 2.71 -13.75
N ALA A 524 -21.33 2.97 -12.56
CA ALA A 524 -20.94 1.95 -11.61
C ALA A 524 -21.44 2.24 -10.19
N GLU A 525 -22.26 3.28 -9.99
CA GLU A 525 -22.78 3.70 -8.68
C GLU A 525 -21.66 3.66 -7.60
N GLU A 526 -21.84 3.02 -6.44
CA GLU A 526 -20.80 2.89 -5.40
C GLU A 526 -19.58 2.03 -5.84
N SER A 527 -19.73 1.17 -6.85
CA SER A 527 -18.63 0.33 -7.39
C SER A 527 -17.64 1.07 -8.29
N ALA A 528 -17.85 2.34 -8.60
CA ALA A 528 -16.91 3.12 -9.41
C ALA A 528 -15.48 3.15 -8.81
N VAL A 529 -15.37 3.14 -7.47
CA VAL A 529 -14.08 3.01 -6.76
C VAL A 529 -13.40 1.66 -7.02
N CYS A 530 -14.17 0.59 -7.22
CA CYS A 530 -13.64 -0.74 -7.58
C CYS A 530 -13.17 -0.75 -9.03
N VAL A 531 -14.00 -0.29 -9.96
CA VAL A 531 -13.72 -0.24 -11.41
C VAL A 531 -12.45 0.57 -11.70
N LYS A 532 -12.17 1.63 -10.93
CA LYS A 532 -10.95 2.44 -11.02
C LYS A 532 -9.64 1.63 -10.92
N CYS A 533 -9.65 0.49 -10.22
CA CYS A 533 -8.52 -0.45 -10.14
C CYS A 533 -8.78 -1.82 -10.79
N HIS A 534 -10.04 -2.19 -11.05
CA HIS A 534 -10.45 -3.50 -11.60
C HIS A 534 -10.95 -3.45 -13.06
N ALA A 535 -10.55 -2.41 -13.80
CA ALA A 535 -10.61 -2.36 -15.27
C ALA A 535 -9.20 -2.50 -15.87
N ASN A 536 -9.11 -3.22 -17.00
CA ASN A 536 -7.86 -3.56 -17.68
C ASN A 536 -7.01 -2.31 -18.00
N ARG A 537 -5.85 -2.16 -17.36
CA ARG A 537 -4.96 -1.00 -17.55
C ARG A 537 -4.24 -0.93 -18.90
N ARG A 538 -4.62 -1.77 -19.86
CA ARG A 538 -4.16 -1.67 -21.26
C ARG A 538 -5.15 -0.81 -22.04
N ASP A 539 -4.79 0.46 -22.20
CA ASP A 539 -5.62 1.45 -22.86
C ASP A 539 -5.82 1.18 -24.36
N VAL A 540 -6.66 1.99 -25.01
CA VAL A 540 -6.89 1.93 -26.46
C VAL A 540 -5.59 1.97 -27.29
N THR A 541 -4.60 2.75 -26.85
CA THR A 541 -3.29 2.87 -27.52
C THR A 541 -2.50 1.57 -27.38
N TYR A 542 -2.31 1.08 -26.16
CA TYR A 542 -1.61 -0.17 -25.89
C TYR A 542 -2.28 -1.35 -26.61
N LYS A 543 -3.62 -1.41 -26.65
CA LYS A 543 -4.38 -2.45 -27.35
C LYS A 543 -4.09 -2.45 -28.86
N ALA A 544 -3.99 -1.28 -29.49
CA ALA A 544 -3.63 -1.15 -30.90
C ALA A 544 -2.17 -1.53 -31.17
N GLU A 545 -1.23 -1.07 -30.34
CA GLU A 545 0.19 -1.42 -30.45
C GLU A 545 0.46 -2.91 -30.18
N TYR A 546 -0.30 -3.51 -29.25
CA TYR A 546 -0.32 -4.96 -29.02
C TYR A 546 -0.80 -5.71 -30.26
N LEU A 547 -1.89 -5.25 -30.89
CA LEU A 547 -2.39 -5.87 -32.12
C LEU A 547 -1.35 -5.80 -33.25
N ALA A 548 -0.66 -4.68 -33.39
CA ALA A 548 0.48 -4.51 -34.31
C ALA A 548 1.68 -5.42 -33.98
N GLY A 549 1.75 -6.00 -32.78
CA GLY A 549 2.85 -6.85 -32.33
C GLY A 549 4.04 -6.07 -31.75
N SER A 550 3.82 -4.81 -31.34
CA SER A 550 4.80 -3.91 -30.73
C SER A 550 4.78 -3.93 -29.19
N ARG A 551 3.77 -4.56 -28.56
CA ARG A 551 3.70 -4.76 -27.10
C ARG A 551 3.80 -6.24 -26.74
N ALA A 552 4.70 -6.55 -25.81
CA ALA A 552 5.11 -7.91 -25.50
C ALA A 552 4.21 -8.66 -24.50
N ARG A 553 3.20 -8.03 -23.91
CA ARG A 553 2.26 -8.64 -22.96
C ARG A 553 0.81 -8.34 -23.34
N SER A 554 -0.09 -9.27 -23.00
CA SER A 554 -1.54 -9.19 -23.23
C SER A 554 -2.24 -8.12 -22.35
N THR A 555 -3.53 -8.32 -22.08
CA THR A 555 -4.30 -7.65 -21.01
C THR A 555 -3.53 -7.61 -19.69
N HIS A 556 -3.87 -6.65 -18.83
CA HIS A 556 -3.42 -6.65 -17.44
C HIS A 556 -4.27 -7.66 -16.63
N ASP A 557 -3.89 -7.95 -15.39
CA ASP A 557 -4.48 -9.04 -14.59
C ASP A 557 -5.76 -8.63 -13.81
N ASN A 558 -6.42 -7.56 -14.26
CA ASN A 558 -7.50 -6.87 -13.57
C ASN A 558 -8.69 -6.58 -14.52
N THR A 559 -9.18 -7.61 -15.20
CA THR A 559 -10.19 -7.51 -16.29
C THR A 559 -11.64 -7.65 -15.80
N GLN A 560 -11.90 -7.58 -14.49
CA GLN A 560 -13.20 -7.86 -13.89
C GLN A 560 -14.30 -6.92 -14.43
N ALA A 561 -14.04 -5.62 -14.51
CA ALA A 561 -14.98 -4.65 -15.05
C ALA A 561 -15.19 -4.84 -16.56
N ASP A 562 -14.13 -5.14 -17.33
CA ASP A 562 -14.26 -5.42 -18.77
C ASP A 562 -15.19 -6.61 -19.03
N ILE A 563 -15.06 -7.71 -18.26
CA ILE A 563 -15.98 -8.85 -18.37
C ILE A 563 -17.38 -8.50 -17.85
N PHE A 564 -17.51 -7.88 -16.68
CA PHE A 564 -18.81 -7.52 -16.10
C PHE A 564 -19.62 -6.68 -17.09
N TYR A 565 -19.09 -5.55 -17.55
CA TYR A 565 -19.81 -4.67 -18.49
C TYR A 565 -19.87 -5.20 -19.94
N GLY A 566 -19.08 -6.22 -20.29
CA GLY A 566 -19.14 -6.88 -21.60
C GLY A 566 -18.37 -6.16 -22.70
N VAL A 567 -17.15 -5.73 -22.38
CA VAL A 567 -16.29 -4.89 -23.23
C VAL A 567 -14.85 -5.43 -23.26
N GLY A 568 -13.91 -4.66 -23.81
CA GLY A 568 -12.47 -4.97 -23.77
C GLY A 568 -11.99 -6.00 -24.79
N GLN A 569 -12.85 -6.83 -25.38
CA GLN A 569 -12.50 -7.89 -26.35
C GLN A 569 -12.06 -7.37 -27.73
N PHE A 570 -11.42 -8.23 -28.53
CA PHE A 570 -11.34 -8.08 -29.98
C PHE A 570 -12.46 -8.87 -30.65
N THR A 571 -13.00 -8.35 -31.75
CA THR A 571 -14.02 -9.02 -32.58
C THR A 571 -13.41 -9.60 -33.86
N PHE A 572 -14.12 -10.52 -34.50
CA PHE A 572 -13.69 -11.18 -35.74
C PHE A 572 -14.58 -10.84 -36.95
N GLY A 573 -15.19 -9.64 -36.91
CA GLY A 573 -16.09 -9.12 -37.94
C GLY A 573 -17.14 -8.18 -37.33
N SER A 574 -18.29 -8.06 -37.99
CA SER A 574 -19.49 -7.36 -37.49
C SER A 574 -20.25 -8.18 -36.44
N GLU A 575 -19.52 -8.86 -35.54
CA GLU A 575 -20.11 -9.72 -34.52
C GLU A 575 -20.60 -8.91 -33.33
N THR A 576 -21.85 -9.14 -32.94
CA THR A 576 -22.35 -8.72 -31.63
C THR A 576 -21.98 -9.73 -30.55
N TYR A 577 -21.94 -9.23 -29.32
CA TYR A 577 -21.70 -9.96 -28.08
C TYR A 577 -22.80 -9.55 -27.10
N VAL A 578 -23.37 -10.49 -26.35
CA VAL A 578 -24.58 -10.25 -25.52
C VAL A 578 -24.29 -10.54 -24.05
N ASN A 579 -24.63 -9.59 -23.18
CA ASN A 579 -24.46 -9.73 -21.74
C ASN A 579 -25.48 -10.69 -21.12
N SER A 580 -25.08 -11.35 -20.02
CA SER A 580 -26.01 -11.97 -19.07
C SER A 580 -26.75 -10.91 -18.26
N VAL A 581 -27.66 -11.33 -17.36
CA VAL A 581 -28.57 -10.40 -16.66
C VAL A 581 -27.95 -9.63 -15.48
N HIS A 582 -26.77 -10.02 -14.96
CA HIS A 582 -26.18 -9.33 -13.81
C HIS A 582 -25.91 -7.84 -14.08
N PRO A 583 -25.25 -7.44 -15.19
CA PRO A 583 -24.91 -6.03 -15.46
C PRO A 583 -26.12 -5.15 -15.83
N SER A 584 -27.34 -5.71 -15.87
CA SER A 584 -28.60 -4.97 -16.11
C SER A 584 -29.61 -5.10 -14.97
N LEU A 585 -29.34 -5.91 -13.95
CA LEU A 585 -30.15 -6.05 -12.73
C LEU A 585 -29.43 -5.62 -11.46
N ILE A 586 -28.10 -5.54 -11.49
CA ILE A 586 -27.24 -5.23 -10.35
C ILE A 586 -26.57 -3.88 -10.64
N THR A 587 -27.28 -2.78 -10.40
CA THR A 587 -26.82 -1.41 -10.72
C THR A 587 -25.63 -0.99 -9.85
N GLU A 588 -25.72 -1.28 -8.53
CA GLU A 588 -24.64 -1.10 -7.55
C GLU A 588 -23.38 -1.93 -7.92
N GLY A 589 -23.48 -2.86 -8.87
CA GLY A 589 -22.37 -3.58 -9.47
C GLY A 589 -21.65 -4.54 -8.50
N CYS A 590 -20.34 -4.35 -8.35
CA CYS A 590 -19.44 -5.20 -7.57
C CYS A 590 -19.82 -5.29 -6.08
N VAL A 591 -20.19 -4.16 -5.45
CA VAL A 591 -20.43 -4.13 -3.99
C VAL A 591 -21.61 -4.99 -3.57
N THR A 592 -22.65 -5.12 -4.40
CA THR A 592 -23.81 -5.99 -4.15
C THR A 592 -23.39 -7.41 -3.78
N CYS A 593 -22.46 -8.00 -4.53
CA CYS A 593 -21.98 -9.35 -4.31
C CYS A 593 -20.83 -9.39 -3.31
N HIS A 594 -19.76 -8.60 -3.55
CA HIS A 594 -18.51 -8.72 -2.80
C HIS A 594 -18.58 -8.10 -1.40
N MET A 595 -19.40 -7.07 -1.20
CA MET A 595 -19.63 -6.44 0.10
C MET A 595 -20.93 -6.90 0.78
N ALA A 596 -21.59 -7.93 0.23
CA ALA A 596 -22.71 -8.62 0.87
C ALA A 596 -22.34 -9.04 2.31
N ALA A 597 -23.35 -9.02 3.21
CA ALA A 597 -23.15 -9.31 4.62
C ALA A 597 -22.45 -10.67 4.86
N ASN A 598 -21.59 -10.72 5.87
CA ASN A 598 -20.83 -11.92 6.22
C ASN A 598 -21.78 -13.07 6.61
N PRO A 599 -21.62 -14.29 6.04
CA PRO A 599 -22.49 -15.41 6.34
C PRO A 599 -22.32 -15.91 7.78
N VAL A 600 -23.36 -16.55 8.32
CA VAL A 600 -23.36 -17.14 9.67
C VAL A 600 -22.45 -18.38 9.69
N ALA A 601 -21.44 -18.36 10.56
CA ALA A 601 -20.55 -19.49 10.82
C ALA A 601 -21.03 -20.37 11.99
N GLY A 602 -21.83 -19.81 12.91
CA GLY A 602 -22.42 -20.53 14.04
C GLY A 602 -23.32 -19.65 14.92
N PRO A 603 -24.01 -20.26 15.90
CA PRO A 603 -24.79 -19.53 16.90
C PRO A 603 -23.92 -18.62 17.76
N GLY A 604 -24.52 -17.60 18.37
CA GLY A 604 -23.84 -16.68 19.27
C GLY A 604 -23.57 -17.25 20.67
N PRO A 605 -22.95 -16.47 21.58
CA PRO A 605 -22.81 -16.82 22.99
C PRO A 605 -24.14 -17.16 23.70
N ASP A 606 -25.29 -16.70 23.21
CA ASP A 606 -26.61 -17.06 23.74
C ASP A 606 -27.10 -18.48 23.36
N GLY A 607 -26.33 -19.18 22.52
CA GLY A 607 -26.57 -20.56 22.07
C GLY A 607 -27.63 -20.72 20.97
N LYS A 608 -28.19 -19.63 20.45
CA LYS A 608 -29.23 -19.63 19.40
C LYS A 608 -28.63 -19.19 18.06
N ALA A 609 -29.32 -19.55 16.99
CA ALA A 609 -28.97 -19.18 15.62
C ALA A 609 -30.00 -18.21 15.04
N GLY A 610 -29.53 -17.25 14.23
CA GLY A 610 -30.35 -16.17 13.68
C GLY A 610 -30.53 -14.99 14.63
N THR A 611 -29.76 -14.93 15.71
CA THR A 611 -29.71 -13.81 16.65
C THR A 611 -28.64 -12.78 16.24
N SER A 612 -28.63 -11.61 16.88
CA SER A 612 -27.68 -10.53 16.57
C SER A 612 -26.23 -10.82 16.99
N ASP A 613 -26.01 -11.85 17.81
CA ASP A 613 -24.71 -12.28 18.34
C ASP A 613 -24.13 -13.54 17.64
N ASP A 614 -24.87 -14.14 16.70
CA ASP A 614 -24.41 -15.15 15.72
C ASP A 614 -22.96 -14.91 15.26
N VAL A 615 -22.06 -15.89 15.42
CA VAL A 615 -20.70 -15.79 14.86
C VAL A 615 -20.78 -15.72 13.33
N LYS A 616 -20.17 -14.70 12.74
CA LYS A 616 -20.11 -14.49 11.27
C LYS A 616 -18.71 -14.80 10.73
N ALA A 617 -18.62 -15.38 9.53
CA ALA A 617 -17.35 -15.65 8.87
C ALA A 617 -16.75 -14.35 8.30
N LEU A 618 -15.83 -13.72 9.02
CA LEU A 618 -15.28 -12.41 8.64
C LEU A 618 -14.33 -12.46 7.44
N SER A 619 -13.85 -13.65 7.06
CA SER A 619 -13.04 -13.88 5.86
C SER A 619 -13.84 -13.86 4.55
N VAL A 620 -15.16 -13.76 4.60
CA VAL A 620 -16.09 -13.84 3.46
C VAL A 620 -17.12 -12.71 3.49
N GLY A 621 -17.28 -11.98 2.38
CA GLY A 621 -18.17 -10.82 2.29
C GLY A 621 -17.68 -9.57 3.05
N GLY A 622 -18.51 -8.52 3.08
CA GLY A 622 -18.19 -7.23 3.70
C GLY A 622 -16.87 -6.64 3.18
N HIS A 623 -16.02 -6.17 4.09
CA HIS A 623 -14.71 -5.58 3.74
C HIS A 623 -13.60 -6.63 3.55
N SER A 624 -13.94 -7.93 3.41
CA SER A 624 -12.98 -8.93 2.91
C SER A 624 -12.98 -9.00 1.38
N TRP A 625 -14.12 -8.66 0.76
CA TRP A 625 -14.45 -8.81 -0.67
C TRP A 625 -14.36 -10.24 -1.23
N ASN A 626 -14.08 -11.25 -0.40
CA ASN A 626 -14.02 -12.64 -0.84
C ASN A 626 -15.43 -13.23 -0.97
N MET A 627 -15.73 -13.89 -2.09
CA MET A 627 -16.98 -14.66 -2.26
C MET A 627 -16.88 -16.04 -1.60
N GLU A 628 -15.67 -16.62 -1.56
CA GLU A 628 -15.33 -17.87 -0.89
C GLU A 628 -14.00 -17.72 -0.15
N ALA A 629 -13.90 -18.26 1.06
CA ALA A 629 -12.65 -18.37 1.82
C ALA A 629 -12.79 -19.42 2.93
N ASP A 630 -11.67 -19.88 3.49
CA ASP A 630 -11.69 -20.62 4.75
C ASP A 630 -12.05 -19.72 5.93
N TRP A 631 -12.81 -20.27 6.88
CA TRP A 631 -13.03 -19.74 8.21
C TRP A 631 -12.83 -20.87 9.22
N GLU A 632 -11.87 -20.72 10.14
CA GLU A 632 -11.54 -21.71 11.18
C GLU A 632 -11.31 -23.15 10.64
N GLY A 633 -10.74 -23.26 9.44
CA GLY A 633 -10.48 -24.54 8.77
C GLY A 633 -11.69 -25.19 8.10
N LYS A 634 -12.74 -24.41 7.81
CA LYS A 634 -13.91 -24.81 7.01
C LYS A 634 -14.06 -23.88 5.82
N PRO A 635 -14.32 -24.38 4.59
CA PRO A 635 -14.66 -23.51 3.47
C PRO A 635 -16.05 -22.88 3.68
N VAL A 636 -16.16 -21.58 3.41
CA VAL A 636 -17.39 -20.80 3.51
C VAL A 636 -17.60 -20.00 2.21
N ALA A 637 -18.84 -19.98 1.72
CA ALA A 637 -19.23 -19.32 0.46
C ALA A 637 -20.43 -18.40 0.68
N ASN A 638 -20.41 -17.17 0.15
CA ASN A 638 -21.49 -16.19 0.34
C ASN A 638 -22.63 -16.32 -0.67
N THR A 639 -23.22 -17.51 -0.82
CA THR A 639 -24.30 -17.72 -1.82
C THR A 639 -25.65 -17.12 -1.40
N ALA A 640 -25.74 -16.60 -0.16
CA ALA A 640 -26.93 -15.94 0.37
C ALA A 640 -27.35 -14.69 -0.41
N VAL A 641 -26.39 -13.94 -0.98
CA VAL A 641 -26.73 -12.81 -1.89
C VAL A 641 -27.42 -13.30 -3.16
N CYS A 642 -26.96 -14.42 -3.73
CA CYS A 642 -27.53 -14.98 -4.94
C CYS A 642 -28.98 -15.46 -4.72
N ALA A 643 -29.32 -15.90 -3.51
CA ALA A 643 -30.64 -16.44 -3.17
C ALA A 643 -31.81 -15.44 -3.40
N GLN A 644 -31.53 -14.13 -3.50
CA GLN A 644 -32.52 -13.10 -3.84
C GLN A 644 -33.10 -13.30 -5.26
N CYS A 645 -32.30 -13.80 -6.20
CA CYS A 645 -32.69 -14.02 -7.60
C CYS A 645 -32.56 -15.50 -8.05
N HIS A 646 -31.81 -16.31 -7.31
CA HIS A 646 -31.53 -17.72 -7.59
C HIS A 646 -31.96 -18.58 -6.38
N ALA A 647 -33.27 -18.82 -6.28
CA ALA A 647 -33.85 -19.59 -5.19
C ALA A 647 -33.19 -20.97 -5.03
N GLY A 648 -32.76 -21.27 -3.80
CA GLY A 648 -32.11 -22.54 -3.45
C GLY A 648 -30.63 -22.65 -3.83
N LEU A 649 -29.98 -21.58 -4.32
CA LEU A 649 -28.59 -21.66 -4.75
C LEU A 649 -27.59 -21.74 -3.58
N ASN A 650 -26.80 -22.82 -3.57
CA ASN A 650 -25.78 -23.14 -2.56
C ASN A 650 -24.35 -23.25 -3.13
N THR A 651 -24.14 -22.87 -4.39
CA THR A 651 -22.82 -22.80 -5.04
C THR A 651 -22.81 -21.71 -6.11
N PHE A 652 -21.68 -21.03 -6.32
CA PHE A 652 -21.53 -20.12 -7.48
C PHE A 652 -21.45 -20.88 -8.81
N ASN A 653 -21.03 -22.15 -8.76
CA ASN A 653 -20.91 -23.04 -9.91
C ASN A 653 -22.25 -23.68 -10.30
N ARG A 654 -23.29 -22.84 -10.46
CA ARG A 654 -24.64 -23.28 -10.80
C ARG A 654 -24.68 -23.98 -12.16
N THR A 655 -25.56 -24.98 -12.34
CA THR A 655 -25.71 -25.70 -13.61
C THR A 655 -25.89 -24.75 -14.79
N ALA A 656 -25.16 -25.00 -15.87
CA ALA A 656 -25.21 -24.24 -17.11
C ALA A 656 -26.52 -24.47 -17.89
N ALA A 657 -26.81 -23.58 -18.84
CA ALA A 657 -27.94 -23.75 -19.76
C ALA A 657 -27.63 -24.73 -20.91
N GLY A 658 -26.39 -25.22 -21.00
CA GLY A 658 -25.93 -26.17 -21.99
C GLY A 658 -24.41 -26.34 -21.89
N ASP A 659 -23.95 -27.44 -22.50
CA ASP A 659 -22.58 -27.74 -22.88
C ASP A 659 -21.96 -26.56 -23.66
N TYR A 660 -20.93 -25.91 -23.13
CA TYR A 660 -20.25 -24.76 -23.74
C TYR A 660 -18.85 -25.08 -24.26
N ASP A 661 -18.20 -26.17 -23.82
CA ASP A 661 -16.85 -26.55 -24.22
C ASP A 661 -16.77 -27.76 -25.19
N GLY A 662 -17.86 -28.52 -25.32
CA GLY A 662 -18.00 -29.63 -26.25
C GLY A 662 -17.73 -31.02 -25.68
N ASP A 663 -17.54 -31.17 -24.37
CA ASP A 663 -17.22 -32.46 -23.74
C ASP A 663 -18.38 -33.47 -23.71
N GLY A 664 -19.63 -33.02 -23.92
CA GLY A 664 -20.83 -33.85 -23.96
C GLY A 664 -21.62 -33.92 -22.65
N LYS A 665 -21.15 -33.26 -21.58
CA LYS A 665 -21.90 -33.05 -20.33
C LYS A 665 -22.55 -31.66 -20.29
N ILE A 666 -23.38 -31.43 -19.27
CA ILE A 666 -23.80 -30.08 -18.88
C ILE A 666 -23.42 -29.93 -17.42
N GLU A 667 -22.39 -29.15 -17.15
CA GLU A 667 -21.76 -29.02 -15.84
C GLU A 667 -22.18 -27.71 -15.16
N GLY A 668 -21.39 -27.26 -14.18
CA GLY A 668 -21.55 -25.94 -13.59
C GLY A 668 -20.94 -24.85 -14.49
N VAL A 669 -21.53 -23.65 -14.47
CA VAL A 669 -21.11 -22.48 -15.28
C VAL A 669 -19.60 -22.20 -15.21
N GLN A 670 -18.97 -22.41 -14.05
CA GLN A 670 -17.55 -22.12 -13.88
C GLN A 670 -16.68 -23.24 -14.47
N ASP A 671 -17.14 -24.49 -14.47
CA ASP A 671 -16.39 -25.61 -15.05
C ASP A 671 -16.49 -25.60 -16.58
N GLU A 672 -17.67 -25.35 -17.12
CA GLU A 672 -17.92 -25.11 -18.55
C GLU A 672 -17.00 -24.00 -19.13
N VAL A 673 -16.82 -22.90 -18.39
CA VAL A 673 -15.93 -21.80 -18.80
C VAL A 673 -14.45 -22.17 -18.66
N LYS A 674 -14.06 -22.97 -17.66
CA LYS A 674 -12.68 -23.51 -17.55
C LYS A 674 -12.36 -24.50 -18.66
N GLY A 675 -13.29 -25.40 -18.99
CA GLY A 675 -13.20 -26.34 -20.09
C GLY A 675 -13.04 -25.62 -21.43
N LEU A 676 -13.88 -24.61 -21.68
CA LEU A 676 -13.82 -23.78 -22.88
C LEU A 676 -12.52 -22.95 -22.96
N LEU A 677 -11.99 -22.47 -21.83
CA LEU A 677 -10.64 -21.89 -21.75
C LEU A 677 -9.57 -22.92 -22.12
N ALA A 678 -9.65 -24.16 -21.62
CA ALA A 678 -8.69 -25.22 -21.93
C ALA A 678 -8.74 -25.65 -23.41
N VAL A 679 -9.94 -25.76 -23.98
CA VAL A 679 -10.18 -26.05 -25.42
C VAL A 679 -9.57 -24.96 -26.31
N LEU A 680 -9.68 -23.68 -25.93
CA LEU A 680 -9.01 -22.59 -26.63
C LEU A 680 -7.49 -22.59 -26.39
N ALA A 681 -7.03 -22.83 -25.15
CA ALA A 681 -5.61 -22.92 -24.79
C ALA A 681 -4.86 -24.04 -25.56
N ALA A 682 -5.56 -25.08 -25.99
CA ALA A 682 -5.03 -26.13 -26.86
C ALA A 682 -4.77 -25.68 -28.31
N LYS A 683 -5.25 -24.50 -28.72
CA LYS A 683 -5.07 -23.90 -30.07
C LYS A 683 -4.15 -22.67 -30.08
N LEU A 684 -3.90 -22.05 -28.92
CA LEU A 684 -3.12 -20.82 -28.80
C LEU A 684 -1.60 -21.06 -28.89
N PRO A 685 -0.81 -20.04 -29.26
CA PRO A 685 0.65 -20.06 -29.12
C PRO A 685 1.06 -20.33 -27.67
N LYS A 686 2.15 -21.09 -27.51
CA LYS A 686 2.69 -21.50 -26.22
C LYS A 686 4.17 -21.17 -26.12
N ASP A 687 4.65 -20.96 -24.90
CA ASP A 687 6.07 -20.82 -24.61
C ASP A 687 6.79 -22.19 -24.53
N ALA A 688 8.09 -22.18 -24.24
CA ALA A 688 8.92 -23.38 -24.14
C ALA A 688 8.55 -24.33 -22.98
N SER A 689 7.70 -23.89 -22.03
CA SER A 689 7.14 -24.73 -20.95
C SER A 689 5.77 -25.32 -21.29
N GLY A 690 5.18 -24.93 -22.43
CA GLY A 690 3.85 -25.39 -22.86
C GLY A 690 2.68 -24.57 -22.32
N VAL A 691 2.96 -23.46 -21.61
CA VAL A 691 1.99 -22.50 -21.10
C VAL A 691 1.58 -21.54 -22.23
N VAL A 692 0.31 -21.09 -22.24
CA VAL A 692 -0.21 -20.13 -23.23
C VAL A 692 0.57 -18.83 -23.17
N LEU A 693 1.00 -18.29 -24.32
CA LEU A 693 1.95 -17.18 -24.40
C LEU A 693 1.39 -15.87 -23.79
N SER A 694 1.72 -15.59 -22.52
CA SER A 694 1.32 -14.37 -21.79
C SER A 694 2.24 -13.17 -22.04
N SER A 695 3.50 -13.45 -22.39
CA SER A 695 4.58 -12.48 -22.54
C SER A 695 5.49 -12.82 -23.72
N THR A 696 6.43 -11.94 -24.08
CA THR A 696 7.31 -12.03 -25.26
C THR A 696 6.58 -12.05 -26.61
N ILE A 697 5.31 -11.65 -26.65
CA ILE A 697 4.46 -11.61 -27.84
C ILE A 697 5.01 -10.57 -28.84
N SER A 698 5.09 -10.91 -30.12
CA SER A 698 5.59 -9.99 -31.16
C SER A 698 4.97 -10.24 -32.54
N ALA A 699 5.18 -9.30 -33.46
CA ALA A 699 4.89 -9.50 -34.88
C ALA A 699 5.74 -10.62 -35.55
N THR A 700 6.79 -11.12 -34.90
CA THR A 700 7.70 -12.14 -35.44
C THR A 700 7.43 -13.56 -34.93
N ASN A 701 6.73 -13.72 -33.80
CA ASN A 701 6.37 -15.03 -33.23
C ASN A 701 4.86 -15.32 -33.18
N THR A 702 4.01 -14.36 -33.53
CA THR A 702 2.55 -14.53 -33.59
C THR A 702 1.94 -13.87 -34.83
N THR A 703 0.82 -14.40 -35.31
CA THR A 703 -0.05 -13.69 -36.27
C THR A 703 -0.96 -12.69 -35.56
N GLU A 704 -1.55 -11.75 -36.30
CA GLU A 704 -2.55 -10.83 -35.75
C GLU A 704 -3.76 -11.58 -35.13
N LEU A 705 -4.24 -12.62 -35.82
CA LEU A 705 -5.31 -13.50 -35.36
C LEU A 705 -4.96 -14.18 -34.03
N GLN A 706 -3.72 -14.69 -33.90
CA GLN A 706 -3.23 -15.25 -32.64
C GLN A 706 -3.15 -14.21 -31.52
N ARG A 707 -2.77 -12.95 -31.80
CA ARG A 707 -2.78 -11.88 -30.79
C ARG A 707 -4.19 -11.51 -30.35
N LYS A 708 -5.15 -11.39 -31.27
CA LYS A 708 -6.58 -11.23 -30.91
C LYS A 708 -7.06 -12.37 -30.01
N ALA A 709 -6.67 -13.61 -30.32
CA ALA A 709 -7.08 -14.78 -29.56
C ALA A 709 -6.40 -14.88 -28.18
N LEU A 710 -5.11 -14.55 -28.07
CA LEU A 710 -4.39 -14.46 -26.78
C LEU A 710 -4.98 -13.36 -25.89
N TRP A 711 -5.36 -12.21 -26.47
CA TRP A 711 -6.04 -11.13 -25.73
C TRP A 711 -7.41 -11.58 -25.20
N ASN A 712 -8.27 -12.15 -26.05
CA ASN A 712 -9.59 -12.62 -25.64
C ASN A 712 -9.53 -13.76 -24.61
N TYR A 713 -8.55 -14.65 -24.73
CA TYR A 713 -8.26 -15.67 -23.71
C TYR A 713 -7.88 -15.03 -22.37
N TYR A 714 -6.88 -14.14 -22.35
CA TYR A 714 -6.43 -13.51 -21.11
C TYR A 714 -7.46 -12.54 -20.51
N LEU A 715 -8.33 -11.92 -21.32
CA LEU A 715 -9.46 -11.12 -20.85
C LEU A 715 -10.41 -11.93 -19.95
N VAL A 716 -10.79 -13.14 -20.36
CA VAL A 716 -11.71 -14.03 -19.62
C VAL A 716 -10.99 -14.83 -18.55
N ASN A 717 -9.73 -15.23 -18.76
CA ASN A 717 -8.92 -15.94 -17.78
C ASN A 717 -8.59 -15.06 -16.56
N ASN A 718 -8.18 -13.81 -16.78
CA ASN A 718 -7.73 -12.90 -15.71
C ASN A 718 -8.88 -12.30 -14.89
N ASP A 719 -10.12 -12.44 -15.34
CA ASP A 719 -11.32 -12.03 -14.61
C ASP A 719 -11.49 -12.85 -13.32
N GLY A 720 -11.14 -14.14 -13.35
CA GLY A 720 -11.13 -15.02 -12.18
C GLY A 720 -12.51 -15.48 -11.68
N SER A 721 -13.62 -14.86 -12.11
CA SER A 721 -14.97 -15.32 -11.75
C SER A 721 -15.38 -16.63 -12.42
N ASN A 722 -14.60 -17.07 -13.43
CA ASN A 722 -14.94 -18.17 -14.34
C ASN A 722 -16.31 -17.95 -15.00
N GLY A 723 -16.58 -16.71 -15.43
CA GLY A 723 -17.81 -16.35 -16.12
C GLY A 723 -19.03 -16.11 -15.22
N VAL A 724 -18.89 -16.04 -13.89
CA VAL A 724 -20.00 -15.65 -13.00
C VAL A 724 -20.37 -14.17 -13.18
N HIS A 725 -19.39 -13.27 -13.41
CA HIS A 725 -19.67 -11.86 -13.68
C HIS A 725 -20.59 -11.67 -14.91
N ASN A 726 -20.25 -12.30 -16.04
CA ASN A 726 -21.00 -12.16 -17.29
C ASN A 726 -20.83 -13.39 -18.21
N THR A 727 -21.59 -14.45 -17.95
CA THR A 727 -21.36 -15.75 -18.61
C THR A 727 -21.64 -15.75 -20.11
N SER A 728 -22.71 -15.07 -20.55
CA SER A 728 -23.07 -15.01 -21.97
C SER A 728 -21.96 -14.34 -22.78
N PHE A 729 -21.43 -13.24 -22.27
CA PHE A 729 -20.29 -12.56 -22.88
C PHE A 729 -19.04 -13.45 -22.89
N ALA A 730 -18.66 -14.03 -21.75
CA ALA A 730 -17.46 -14.87 -21.63
C ALA A 730 -17.48 -16.07 -22.58
N VAL A 731 -18.61 -16.81 -22.63
CA VAL A 731 -18.78 -17.98 -23.51
C VAL A 731 -18.72 -17.55 -24.99
N GLN A 732 -19.43 -16.48 -25.37
CA GLN A 732 -19.39 -15.96 -26.74
C GLN A 732 -17.99 -15.49 -27.15
N VAL A 733 -17.27 -14.78 -26.27
CA VAL A 733 -15.87 -14.36 -26.51
C VAL A 733 -14.97 -15.55 -26.80
N LEU A 734 -15.02 -16.60 -25.98
CA LEU A 734 -14.15 -17.77 -26.17
C LEU A 734 -14.56 -18.62 -27.39
N GLN A 735 -15.85 -18.92 -27.58
CA GLN A 735 -16.32 -19.72 -28.73
C GLN A 735 -16.09 -19.02 -30.07
N LYS A 736 -16.35 -17.71 -30.17
CA LYS A 736 -16.09 -16.92 -31.39
C LYS A 736 -14.60 -16.81 -31.67
N THR A 737 -13.77 -16.68 -30.63
CA THR A 737 -12.31 -16.71 -30.74
C THR A 737 -11.81 -18.07 -31.24
N TYR A 738 -12.34 -19.18 -30.73
CA TYR A 738 -12.03 -20.53 -31.22
C TYR A 738 -12.43 -20.70 -32.69
N LYS A 739 -13.64 -20.25 -33.06
CA LYS A 739 -14.15 -20.30 -34.43
C LYS A 739 -13.27 -19.52 -35.40
N ALA A 740 -12.85 -18.30 -35.02
CA ALA A 740 -11.95 -17.49 -35.84
C ALA A 740 -10.54 -18.09 -35.96
N LEU A 741 -10.04 -18.73 -34.90
CA LEU A 741 -8.69 -19.33 -34.88
C LEU A 741 -8.60 -20.68 -35.61
N THR A 742 -9.69 -21.44 -35.67
CA THR A 742 -9.70 -22.81 -36.23
C THR A 742 -10.52 -22.97 -37.51
N GLY A 743 -11.38 -22.00 -37.85
CA GLY A 743 -12.31 -22.08 -39.00
C GLY A 743 -13.54 -22.96 -38.75
N SER A 744 -13.82 -23.38 -37.52
CA SER A 744 -14.98 -24.20 -37.15
C SER A 744 -15.42 -23.92 -35.71
N ASP A 745 -16.71 -24.08 -35.42
CA ASP A 745 -17.20 -23.95 -34.04
C ASP A 745 -16.56 -25.00 -33.12
N VAL A 746 -16.64 -24.75 -31.80
CA VAL A 746 -16.19 -25.71 -30.79
C VAL A 746 -17.00 -27.02 -30.97
N PRO A 747 -16.36 -28.18 -31.25
CA PRO A 747 -17.10 -29.40 -31.60
C PRO A 747 -17.99 -29.87 -30.45
N GLY A 748 -19.29 -30.10 -30.70
CA GLY A 748 -20.26 -30.54 -29.68
C GLY A 748 -20.92 -29.41 -28.89
N ALA A 749 -20.19 -28.32 -28.64
CA ALA A 749 -20.65 -27.21 -27.82
C ALA A 749 -21.87 -26.45 -28.39
N LYS A 750 -22.62 -25.83 -27.49
CA LYS A 750 -23.75 -24.95 -27.77
C LYS A 750 -23.33 -23.48 -27.62
N LEU A 751 -23.73 -22.66 -28.58
CA LEU A 751 -23.70 -21.20 -28.44
C LEU A 751 -24.70 -20.76 -27.35
N ARG A 752 -24.30 -19.77 -26.55
CA ARG A 752 -25.09 -19.17 -25.47
C ARG A 752 -25.56 -17.77 -25.84
#